data_AF-F4S9I0-F1
#
_entry.id   AF-F4S9I0-F1
#
_cell.length_a   1.000
_cell.length_b   1.000
_cell.length_c   1.000
_cell.angle_alpha   90.00
_cell.angle_beta   90.00
_cell.angle_gamma   90.00
#
_symmetry.space_group_name_H-M   'P 1'
#
loop_
_entity.id
_entity.type
_entity.pdbx_description
1 polymer ?
#
loop_
_entity_poly.entity_id
_entity_poly.type
_entity_poly.pdbx_seq_one_letter_code
_entity_poly.pdbx_strand_id
1 'polypeptide(L)'
;MTRKIKKDTNVLASLGSRPKRTRTEAIPPSNTPSIPKSISDAFGFVTSDEINNQPLQNLHFDDENLNDDPNLAQFMPYPEEPEIEPQISTAADQFAQESQDYWNSEAREREKHKWSAIESQMTATYLECQHQTKNWTSQASYLDADPICQCPDKEFVMQTVDLFDQSMHYFKKEILFCSCMPRPVRLLHYGYIASSTQFPHTAFSIPLLQFHHHLWNQTVVSSTGFLGALIAFLNSRTDGVDTDAQTKNTSNKLLIHNRDLRRQFSHSVNTYRSIMLCTKRIYSEGLKLSNAQLLADRCARCFGPAINEKKISPQEPDVIIALDGNFQHRHYTRSSKDNPTEEEYPNLFVKPSSMKKNEIIQNSTEGLAKNMKVPKWLLRRLRNAHTVSLEAWTALTNLSNQKSTKFPTITYTKEFLRQQWLDERNSQNSRCHIQEQQKIELGRLLYYQEMAQNAWDKDASNTEEGYTRLEEHSSYKKKIEKQRAKIGSEAILKNLNAHEQDQILKIWYAKQEVRDQFVAICEQKRPLDMSRRDGKHSSIGYNDKTPLLKTLRDQAAKLKTKLESYQKLLTAYSIQSPHQSQPPNIMYTELLKIDFDHSFWNDGLFTNGREPWAIDANTQHGMRQIAYFDRANEEIRRIGWEVQRVMRWATDSHKSLYNYLFQLQLFQNIEEGSPMSLPLVEHPTLSSLSRLGKVSAAQVIINEKLARLFTLQVDWNGPLLEVFARTPPQDGDRSLRTKWHDQIKKIQNIHSKSAIVLNPGIITILEKPDDDIQMENQEADEITRVDEPYGNSAVYIYEDSDDEPASDEDNDIEEEDVDEALNGFSCLSAA
;
A
#
# COMPACT_ATOMS: atom_id res chain seq x y z
N MET A 1 66.42 -36.78 -17.21
CA MET A 1 66.73 -37.40 -15.90
C MET A 1 68.13 -36.93 -15.54
N THR A 2 68.43 -36.17 -14.49
CA THR A 2 68.11 -36.34 -13.06
C THR A 2 68.17 -34.99 -12.31
N ARG A 3 67.58 -34.99 -11.10
CA ARG A 3 67.03 -33.89 -10.30
C ARG A 3 68.01 -32.88 -9.68
N LYS A 4 67.48 -31.66 -9.50
CA LYS A 4 68.02 -30.51 -8.75
C LYS A 4 67.93 -30.66 -7.22
N ILE A 5 68.85 -29.94 -6.60
CA ILE A 5 69.26 -29.86 -5.19
C ILE A 5 68.32 -29.01 -4.35
N LYS A 6 68.17 -29.40 -3.07
CA LYS A 6 67.44 -28.77 -1.98
C LYS A 6 68.41 -27.96 -1.10
N LYS A 7 68.02 -26.75 -0.67
CA LYS A 7 67.68 -26.36 0.73
C LYS A 7 67.89 -24.87 1.01
N ASP A 8 66.79 -24.28 1.49
CA ASP A 8 66.58 -23.19 2.43
C ASP A 8 67.79 -22.45 3.03
N THR A 9 67.69 -21.12 3.02
CA THR A 9 68.41 -20.22 3.94
C THR A 9 67.48 -19.14 4.48
N ASN A 10 67.45 -19.05 5.82
CA ASN A 10 66.94 -17.95 6.63
C ASN A 10 68.08 -16.96 6.86
N VAL A 11 67.88 -15.65 6.64
CA VAL A 11 68.72 -14.58 7.23
C VAL A 11 67.87 -13.32 7.47
N LEU A 12 67.87 -12.84 8.72
CA LEU A 12 67.53 -11.48 9.14
C LEU A 12 68.81 -10.63 9.10
N ALA A 13 68.82 -9.47 8.42
CA ALA A 13 69.55 -8.24 8.80
C ALA A 13 69.54 -7.12 7.73
N SER A 14 69.29 -5.89 8.20
CA SER A 14 69.79 -4.56 7.77
C SER A 14 69.45 -3.91 6.40
N LEU A 15 68.70 -2.80 6.52
CA LEU A 15 68.94 -1.43 6.00
C LEU A 15 69.39 -1.20 4.54
N GLY A 16 68.64 -0.36 3.79
CA GLY A 16 69.18 0.38 2.65
C GLY A 16 68.16 0.87 1.60
N SER A 17 67.78 2.15 1.71
CA SER A 17 67.48 3.14 0.65
C SER A 17 66.85 2.70 -0.68
N ARG A 18 65.68 3.28 -0.99
CA ARG A 18 65.12 3.32 -2.36
C ARG A 18 65.06 4.78 -2.87
N PRO A 19 65.68 5.11 -4.02
CA PRO A 19 65.69 6.47 -4.56
C PRO A 19 64.45 6.80 -5.41
N LYS A 20 64.18 8.10 -5.46
CA LYS A 20 63.10 8.81 -6.18
C LYS A 20 63.08 8.54 -7.70
N ARG A 21 61.88 8.61 -8.29
CA ARG A 21 61.71 9.13 -9.66
C ARG A 21 60.58 10.15 -9.72
N THR A 22 60.91 11.23 -10.41
CA THR A 22 60.29 12.54 -10.59
C THR A 22 58.97 12.52 -11.35
N ARG A 23 58.04 13.42 -10.99
CA ARG A 23 56.85 13.76 -11.76
C ARG A 23 56.97 15.22 -12.18
N THR A 24 57.13 15.46 -13.48
CA THR A 24 57.10 16.76 -14.14
C THR A 24 55.65 17.15 -14.45
N GLU A 25 55.39 18.45 -14.36
CA GLU A 25 54.17 19.30 -14.52
C GLU A 25 53.12 18.86 -15.57
N ALA A 26 51.84 19.26 -15.56
CA ALA A 26 51.23 20.53 -15.13
C ALA A 26 49.78 20.37 -14.63
N ILE A 27 49.36 21.24 -13.69
CA ILE A 27 48.00 21.34 -13.14
C ILE A 27 47.34 22.61 -13.73
N PRO A 28 46.12 22.55 -14.31
CA PRO A 28 45.34 23.74 -14.68
C PRO A 28 44.56 24.32 -13.48
N PRO A 29 44.17 25.62 -13.52
CA PRO A 29 44.02 26.45 -12.32
C PRO A 29 42.72 26.19 -11.54
N SER A 30 42.81 26.34 -10.21
CA SER A 30 41.67 26.36 -9.31
C SER A 30 40.88 27.66 -9.48
N ASN A 31 39.75 27.59 -10.18
CA ASN A 31 38.72 28.63 -10.07
C ASN A 31 37.83 28.28 -8.88
N THR A 32 38.16 28.84 -7.71
CA THR A 32 37.23 28.97 -6.58
C THR A 32 36.16 30.01 -6.92
N PRO A 33 34.85 29.70 -6.92
CA PRO A 33 33.82 30.71 -6.95
C PRO A 33 33.73 31.40 -5.58
N SER A 34 33.98 32.70 -5.57
CA SER A 34 33.96 33.59 -4.41
C SER A 34 32.54 33.92 -3.95
N ILE A 35 31.77 32.94 -3.50
CA ILE A 35 30.45 33.15 -2.87
C ILE A 35 30.28 31.98 -1.87
N PRO A 36 30.76 32.07 -0.61
CA PRO A 36 30.08 32.86 0.41
C PRO A 36 31.02 33.32 1.55
N LYS A 37 31.87 34.35 1.31
CA LYS A 37 32.47 35.10 2.43
C LYS A 37 31.46 36.03 3.14
N SER A 38 30.21 36.06 2.68
CA SER A 38 29.17 37.00 3.13
C SER A 38 28.25 36.47 4.23
N ILE A 39 28.35 35.21 4.65
CA ILE A 39 27.41 34.64 5.65
C ILE A 39 28.03 34.67 7.07
N SER A 40 29.35 34.61 7.20
CA SER A 40 30.03 34.70 8.50
C SER A 40 29.94 36.12 9.10
N ASP A 41 29.97 37.16 8.26
CA ASP A 41 29.87 38.56 8.71
C ASP A 41 28.44 38.95 9.14
N ALA A 42 27.43 38.17 8.73
CA ALA A 42 26.02 38.43 9.06
C ALA A 42 25.60 37.93 10.46
N PHE A 43 26.40 37.10 11.13
CA PHE A 43 26.03 36.46 12.39
C PHE A 43 26.84 36.89 13.62
N GLY A 44 27.68 37.93 13.52
CA GLY A 44 28.01 38.78 14.66
C GLY A 44 28.64 38.12 15.90
N PHE A 45 29.58 37.19 15.73
CA PHE A 45 30.34 36.66 16.86
C PHE A 45 31.83 37.05 16.78
N VAL A 46 32.22 37.88 17.74
CA VAL A 46 33.58 38.24 18.21
C VAL A 46 34.21 39.52 17.61
N THR A 47 34.14 40.60 18.38
CA THR A 47 35.19 41.63 18.44
C THR A 47 36.21 41.20 19.49
N SER A 48 37.45 40.99 19.06
CA SER A 48 38.63 41.00 19.91
C SER A 48 38.82 42.40 20.49
N ASP A 49 39.03 42.51 21.81
CA ASP A 49 40.12 43.33 22.36
C ASP A 49 40.42 42.94 23.82
N GLU A 50 41.71 42.85 24.10
CA GLU A 50 42.37 42.34 25.29
C GLU A 50 42.17 43.25 26.51
N ILE A 51 41.84 42.70 27.69
CA ILE A 51 42.43 43.15 28.98
C ILE A 51 42.60 41.94 29.91
N ASN A 52 43.86 41.73 30.33
CA ASN A 52 44.35 40.79 31.35
C ASN A 52 43.64 40.90 32.72
N ASN A 53 43.42 39.76 33.39
CA ASN A 53 44.03 39.40 34.69
C ASN A 53 43.30 38.22 35.36
N GLN A 54 44.03 37.12 35.59
CA GLN A 54 43.76 36.12 36.63
C GLN A 54 44.00 36.71 38.04
N PRO A 55 43.73 35.99 39.16
CA PRO A 55 42.67 35.01 39.45
C PRO A 55 42.00 35.31 40.83
N LEU A 56 41.01 34.53 41.29
CA LEU A 56 40.87 34.13 42.71
C LEU A 56 39.87 32.98 42.90
N GLN A 57 40.29 32.02 43.72
CA GLN A 57 39.62 30.79 44.18
C GLN A 57 38.65 31.05 45.36
N ASN A 58 37.98 29.96 45.79
CA ASN A 58 37.45 29.64 47.13
C ASN A 58 36.04 30.19 47.47
N LEU A 59 35.07 29.52 48.13
CA LEU A 59 34.92 28.31 48.99
C LEU A 59 33.45 27.80 48.84
N HIS A 60 33.11 26.50 48.80
CA HIS A 60 32.88 25.51 49.89
C HIS A 60 31.62 25.68 50.77
N PHE A 61 31.25 24.59 51.46
CA PHE A 61 30.10 24.29 52.35
C PHE A 61 28.85 23.68 51.67
N ASP A 62 28.27 22.55 52.09
CA ASP A 62 28.67 21.45 52.97
C ASP A 62 27.66 20.29 52.78
N ASP A 63 28.16 19.08 52.94
CA ASP A 63 27.45 17.79 52.98
C ASP A 63 27.00 17.53 54.43
N GLU A 64 25.75 17.16 54.72
CA GLU A 64 25.44 16.30 55.89
C GLU A 64 24.23 15.38 55.65
N ASN A 65 24.53 14.10 55.83
CA ASN A 65 23.73 12.88 55.76
C ASN A 65 22.48 12.85 56.65
N LEU A 66 21.52 11.98 56.27
CA LEU A 66 20.98 10.93 57.15
C LEU A 66 20.14 9.94 56.31
N ASN A 67 20.85 8.98 55.72
CA ASN A 67 20.30 7.70 55.27
C ASN A 67 20.54 6.72 56.44
N ASP A 68 19.49 6.29 57.12
CA ASP A 68 19.54 5.13 58.03
C ASP A 68 18.17 4.44 58.01
N ASP A 69 17.94 3.61 56.99
CA ASP A 69 16.98 2.51 57.08
C ASP A 69 17.50 1.29 56.29
N PRO A 70 17.87 0.17 56.95
CA PRO A 70 18.42 -1.01 56.30
C PRO A 70 17.39 -1.86 55.53
N ASN A 71 16.14 -1.42 55.36
CA ASN A 71 15.13 -2.17 54.57
C ASN A 71 15.01 -1.76 53.08
N LEU A 72 15.83 -0.83 52.57
CA LEU A 72 15.78 -0.37 51.17
C LEU A 72 16.69 -1.14 50.18
N ALA A 73 17.41 -2.17 50.65
CA ALA A 73 18.34 -2.94 49.80
C ALA A 73 17.67 -4.07 48.98
N GLN A 74 16.35 -4.25 49.05
CA GLN A 74 15.65 -5.33 48.32
C GLN A 74 14.92 -4.88 47.04
N PHE A 75 15.06 -3.61 46.64
CA PHE A 75 14.38 -3.02 45.48
C PHE A 75 15.32 -2.22 44.54
N MET A 76 16.53 -2.71 44.27
CA MET A 76 17.32 -2.26 43.10
C MET A 76 17.68 -3.43 42.17
N PRO A 77 17.44 -3.30 40.85
CA PRO A 77 17.93 -4.25 39.84
C PRO A 77 19.47 -4.28 39.81
N TYR A 78 20.01 -5.43 39.42
CA TYR A 78 21.44 -5.66 39.18
C TYR A 78 22.06 -4.62 38.21
N PRO A 79 23.39 -4.37 38.29
CA PRO A 79 24.07 -3.40 37.43
C PRO A 79 23.87 -3.73 35.96
N GLU A 80 23.44 -2.74 35.18
CA GLU A 80 23.46 -2.77 33.72
C GLU A 80 24.87 -3.17 33.26
N GLU A 81 24.96 -4.14 32.34
CA GLU A 81 26.15 -4.28 31.50
C GLU A 81 26.45 -2.91 30.88
N PRO A 82 27.73 -2.49 30.80
CA PRO A 82 28.05 -1.14 30.33
C PRO A 82 27.44 -0.93 28.95
N GLU A 83 26.49 0.00 28.87
CA GLU A 83 25.99 0.52 27.60
C GLU A 83 27.20 0.89 26.75
N ILE A 84 27.26 0.35 25.54
CA ILE A 84 28.24 0.80 24.55
C ILE A 84 27.91 2.28 24.30
N GLU A 85 28.69 3.18 24.89
CA GLU A 85 28.57 4.61 24.67
C GLU A 85 28.51 4.85 23.14
N PRO A 86 27.45 5.49 22.62
CA PRO A 86 27.38 5.80 21.20
C PRO A 86 28.56 6.72 20.87
N GLN A 87 29.48 6.22 20.05
CA GLN A 87 30.64 6.99 19.58
C GLN A 87 30.15 8.32 19.02
N ILE A 88 30.55 9.42 19.67
CA ILE A 88 30.25 10.77 19.22
C ILE A 88 30.97 10.97 17.88
N SER A 89 30.23 10.86 16.77
CA SER A 89 30.69 11.17 15.42
C SER A 89 31.35 12.56 15.43
N THR A 90 32.63 12.64 15.06
CA THR A 90 33.31 13.93 14.97
C THR A 90 32.73 14.75 13.80
N ALA A 91 32.82 16.08 13.85
CA ALA A 91 32.39 16.93 12.74
C ALA A 91 33.12 16.59 11.42
N ALA A 92 34.32 16.01 11.51
CA ALA A 92 35.06 15.48 10.37
C ALA A 92 34.43 14.22 9.76
N ASP A 93 33.88 13.32 10.58
CA ASP A 93 33.16 12.12 10.10
C ASP A 93 31.85 12.51 9.40
N GLN A 94 31.13 13.50 9.96
CA GLN A 94 29.94 14.05 9.33
C GLN A 94 30.26 14.70 7.98
N PHE A 95 31.31 15.53 7.91
CA PHE A 95 31.77 16.14 6.67
C PHE A 95 32.23 15.09 5.64
N ALA A 96 32.97 14.07 6.06
CA ALA A 96 33.42 12.99 5.18
C ALA A 96 32.22 12.20 4.61
N GLN A 97 31.22 11.90 5.45
CA GLN A 97 30.00 11.23 5.04
C GLN A 97 29.17 12.10 4.08
N GLU A 98 29.01 13.39 4.36
CA GLU A 98 28.33 14.34 3.48
C GLU A 98 29.03 14.51 2.12
N SER A 99 30.36 14.62 2.12
CA SER A 99 31.15 14.71 0.90
C SER A 99 31.02 13.44 0.06
N GLN A 100 31.12 12.26 0.69
CA GLN A 100 30.95 10.99 0.01
C GLN A 100 29.55 10.83 -0.57
N ASP A 101 28.51 11.25 0.17
CA ASP A 101 27.13 11.26 -0.32
C ASP A 101 26.94 12.19 -1.52
N TYR A 102 27.55 13.38 -1.49
CA TYR A 102 27.54 14.33 -2.61
C TYR A 102 28.18 13.73 -3.87
N TRP A 103 29.40 13.19 -3.77
CA TRP A 103 30.09 12.58 -4.91
C TRP A 103 29.35 11.34 -5.44
N ASN A 104 28.73 10.57 -4.55
CA ASN A 104 27.87 9.44 -4.94
C ASN A 104 26.62 9.91 -5.69
N SER A 105 25.98 11.00 -5.27
CA SER A 105 24.84 11.61 -5.95
C SER A 105 25.22 12.13 -7.33
N GLU A 106 26.32 12.89 -7.43
CA GLU A 106 26.81 13.41 -8.69
C GLU A 106 27.21 12.29 -9.68
N ALA A 107 27.81 11.20 -9.18
CA ALA A 107 28.10 10.02 -10.00
C ALA A 107 26.83 9.33 -10.51
N ARG A 108 25.76 9.25 -9.70
CA ARG A 108 24.45 8.73 -10.13
C ARG A 108 23.84 9.59 -11.23
N GLU A 109 23.86 10.91 -11.06
CA GLU A 109 23.36 11.85 -12.06
C GLU A 109 24.12 11.77 -13.38
N ARG A 110 25.46 11.74 -13.34
CA ARG A 110 26.26 11.55 -14.56
C ARG A 110 25.93 10.24 -15.28
N GLU A 111 25.71 9.15 -14.55
CA GLU A 111 25.35 7.87 -15.16
C GLU A 111 23.92 7.87 -15.74
N LYS A 112 22.97 8.52 -15.06
CA LYS A 112 21.59 8.73 -15.54
C LYS A 112 21.57 9.50 -16.87
N HIS A 113 22.34 10.58 -16.98
CA HIS A 113 22.46 11.35 -18.23
C HIS A 113 22.98 10.49 -19.39
N LYS A 114 23.99 9.63 -19.13
CA LYS A 114 24.52 8.71 -20.16
C LYS A 114 23.46 7.70 -20.60
N TRP A 115 22.69 7.12 -19.68
CA TRP A 115 21.61 6.20 -20.02
C TRP A 115 20.50 6.89 -20.80
N SER A 116 20.11 8.11 -20.39
CA SER A 116 19.09 8.91 -21.08
C SER A 116 19.48 9.22 -22.53
N ALA A 117 20.77 9.51 -22.79
CA ALA A 117 21.27 9.79 -24.14
C ALA A 117 21.10 8.63 -25.13
N ILE A 118 21.08 7.38 -24.65
CA ILE A 118 20.92 6.18 -25.49
C ILE A 118 19.56 5.49 -25.32
N GLU A 119 18.69 5.98 -24.43
CA GLU A 119 17.40 5.34 -24.09
C GLU A 119 16.52 5.14 -25.33
N SER A 120 16.41 6.17 -26.18
CA SER A 120 15.56 6.11 -27.36
C SER A 120 16.06 5.05 -28.35
N GLN A 121 17.36 5.04 -28.64
CA GLN A 121 17.97 4.07 -29.54
C GLN A 121 17.87 2.65 -28.96
N MET A 122 18.16 2.46 -27.67
CA MET A 122 17.99 1.19 -26.97
C MET A 122 16.55 0.67 -27.08
N THR A 123 15.55 1.53 -26.86
CA THR A 123 14.14 1.14 -26.93
C THR A 123 13.73 0.76 -28.34
N ALA A 124 14.14 1.55 -29.34
CA ALA A 124 13.82 1.29 -30.73
C ALA A 124 14.45 -0.02 -31.22
N THR A 125 15.75 -0.23 -30.93
CA THR A 125 16.46 -1.47 -31.25
C THR A 125 15.85 -2.67 -30.52
N TYR A 126 15.49 -2.52 -29.23
CA TYR A 126 14.82 -3.58 -28.49
C TYR A 126 13.52 -4.01 -29.17
N LEU A 127 12.65 -3.07 -29.59
CA LEU A 127 11.38 -3.37 -30.23
C LEU A 127 11.57 -4.02 -31.61
N GLU A 128 12.55 -3.57 -32.40
CA GLU A 128 12.87 -4.18 -33.69
C GLU A 128 13.40 -5.61 -33.51
N CYS A 129 14.35 -5.82 -32.58
CA CYS A 129 14.84 -7.15 -32.26
C CYS A 129 13.73 -8.04 -31.70
N GLN A 130 12.84 -7.51 -30.85
CA GLN A 130 11.69 -8.26 -30.32
C GLN A 130 10.80 -8.76 -31.47
N HIS A 131 10.56 -7.93 -32.49
CA HIS A 131 9.81 -8.34 -33.68
C HIS A 131 10.55 -9.45 -34.46
N GLN A 132 11.81 -9.21 -34.83
CA GLN A 132 12.61 -10.12 -35.67
C GLN A 132 12.83 -11.50 -35.02
N THR A 133 13.03 -11.51 -33.71
CA THR A 133 13.36 -12.72 -32.93
C THR A 133 12.12 -13.43 -32.38
N LYS A 134 10.91 -12.91 -32.67
CA LYS A 134 9.65 -13.34 -32.06
C LYS A 134 9.75 -13.37 -30.53
N ASN A 135 10.24 -12.28 -29.97
CA ASN A 135 10.56 -12.11 -28.55
C ASN A 135 11.58 -13.14 -28.04
N TRP A 136 12.72 -13.27 -28.74
CA TRP A 136 13.86 -14.13 -28.38
C TRP A 136 13.50 -15.60 -28.13
N THR A 137 12.51 -16.11 -28.86
CA THR A 137 12.07 -17.51 -28.78
C THR A 137 12.59 -18.37 -29.92
N SER A 138 13.05 -17.76 -31.02
CA SER A 138 13.82 -18.48 -32.03
C SER A 138 15.22 -18.84 -31.52
N GLN A 139 15.88 -17.90 -30.83
CA GLN A 139 17.15 -18.10 -30.16
C GLN A 139 17.26 -17.14 -28.98
N ALA A 140 17.76 -17.62 -27.83
CA ALA A 140 17.96 -16.78 -26.64
C ALA A 140 19.11 -15.76 -26.82
N SER A 141 20.04 -16.05 -27.73
CA SER A 141 21.23 -15.26 -27.99
C SER A 141 21.70 -15.43 -29.44
N TYR A 142 22.25 -14.37 -30.03
CA TYR A 142 22.72 -14.36 -31.44
C TYR A 142 24.21 -14.07 -31.56
N LEU A 143 25.02 -14.53 -30.59
CA LEU A 143 26.46 -14.22 -30.53
C LEU A 143 27.25 -14.63 -31.79
N ASP A 144 26.73 -15.57 -32.57
CA ASP A 144 27.35 -16.05 -33.81
C ASP A 144 26.88 -15.27 -35.06
N ALA A 145 26.01 -14.27 -34.91
CA ALA A 145 25.54 -13.44 -36.01
C ALA A 145 26.57 -12.37 -36.41
N ASP A 146 26.69 -12.13 -37.71
CA ASP A 146 27.59 -11.12 -38.25
C ASP A 146 27.27 -9.72 -37.71
N PRO A 147 28.29 -8.86 -37.50
CA PRO A 147 28.07 -7.51 -37.01
C PRO A 147 27.13 -6.71 -37.93
N ILE A 148 26.06 -6.16 -37.37
CA ILE A 148 25.08 -5.33 -38.08
C ILE A 148 25.66 -3.91 -38.25
N CYS A 149 26.76 -3.78 -38.98
CA CYS A 149 27.37 -2.50 -39.38
C CYS A 149 28.34 -2.68 -40.57
N GLN A 150 28.48 -1.63 -41.38
CA GLN A 150 29.39 -1.60 -42.53
C GLN A 150 30.78 -1.02 -42.20
N CYS A 151 31.19 -1.07 -40.92
CA CYS A 151 32.50 -0.60 -40.50
C CYS A 151 33.62 -1.47 -41.10
N PRO A 152 34.77 -0.89 -41.47
CA PRO A 152 35.96 -1.67 -41.84
C PRO A 152 36.54 -2.40 -40.62
N ASP A 153 37.19 -3.55 -40.84
CA ASP A 153 37.75 -4.42 -39.79
C ASP A 153 38.63 -3.70 -38.75
N LYS A 154 39.30 -2.63 -39.17
CA LYS A 154 40.20 -1.83 -38.31
C LYS A 154 39.48 -0.99 -37.26
N GLU A 155 38.18 -0.74 -37.43
CA GLU A 155 37.36 0.02 -36.49
C GLU A 155 36.72 -0.86 -35.40
N PHE A 156 36.87 -2.18 -35.51
CA PHE A 156 36.37 -3.09 -34.50
C PHE A 156 37.33 -3.22 -33.33
N VAL A 157 36.77 -3.14 -32.14
CA VAL A 157 37.46 -3.34 -30.87
C VAL A 157 36.89 -4.60 -30.23
N MET A 158 37.77 -5.58 -30.02
CA MET A 158 37.48 -6.77 -29.24
C MET A 158 37.46 -6.43 -27.76
N GLN A 159 36.39 -6.82 -27.07
CA GLN A 159 36.27 -6.67 -25.62
C GLN A 159 35.65 -7.94 -25.03
N THR A 160 36.18 -8.37 -23.88
CA THR A 160 35.64 -9.49 -23.12
C THR A 160 34.47 -9.04 -22.25
N VAL A 161 33.36 -9.77 -22.30
CA VAL A 161 32.14 -9.52 -21.52
C VAL A 161 31.67 -10.81 -20.86
N ASP A 162 31.34 -10.75 -19.58
CA ASP A 162 30.67 -11.84 -18.86
C ASP A 162 29.17 -11.81 -19.17
N LEU A 163 28.66 -12.89 -19.78
CA LEU A 163 27.28 -12.98 -20.25
C LEU A 163 26.50 -14.01 -19.43
N PHE A 164 25.46 -13.53 -18.75
CA PHE A 164 24.60 -14.37 -17.92
C PHE A 164 23.28 -14.65 -18.64
N ASP A 165 22.96 -15.94 -18.80
CA ASP A 165 21.69 -16.42 -19.32
C ASP A 165 20.95 -17.27 -18.27
N GLN A 166 19.71 -17.67 -18.55
CA GLN A 166 18.91 -18.52 -17.66
C GLN A 166 19.54 -19.89 -17.44
N SER A 167 20.17 -20.46 -18.48
CA SER A 167 20.63 -21.85 -18.49
C SER A 167 22.15 -21.99 -18.45
N MET A 168 22.88 -20.93 -18.79
CA MET A 168 24.35 -20.92 -18.94
C MET A 168 24.95 -19.55 -18.59
N HIS A 169 26.24 -19.54 -18.30
CA HIS A 169 27.04 -18.32 -18.16
C HIS A 169 28.30 -18.45 -19.01
N TYR A 170 28.58 -17.43 -19.84
CA TYR A 170 29.79 -17.34 -20.64
C TYR A 170 30.76 -16.38 -19.98
N PHE A 171 31.84 -16.92 -19.41
CA PHE A 171 32.89 -16.12 -18.80
C PHE A 171 33.82 -15.55 -19.89
N LYS A 172 34.11 -14.24 -19.83
CA LYS A 172 35.00 -13.53 -20.75
C LYS A 172 34.72 -13.81 -22.24
N LYS A 173 33.46 -13.85 -22.63
CA LYS A 173 33.10 -13.99 -24.05
C LYS A 173 33.63 -12.80 -24.82
N GLU A 174 34.33 -13.07 -25.90
CA GLU A 174 34.88 -12.06 -26.80
C GLU A 174 33.78 -11.51 -27.73
N ILE A 175 33.57 -10.18 -27.68
CA ILE A 175 32.55 -9.47 -28.48
C ILE A 175 33.19 -8.32 -29.25
N LEU A 176 32.78 -8.19 -30.52
CA LEU A 176 33.21 -7.13 -31.44
C LEU A 176 32.36 -5.85 -31.27
N PHE A 177 32.99 -4.72 -30.94
CA PHE A 177 32.35 -3.41 -30.88
C PHE A 177 32.90 -2.47 -31.95
N CYS A 178 32.10 -1.53 -32.46
CA CYS A 178 32.53 -0.43 -33.35
C CYS A 178 32.28 0.91 -32.66
N SER A 179 32.83 1.99 -33.19
CA SER A 179 32.48 3.37 -32.83
C SER A 179 31.11 3.82 -33.38
N CYS A 180 30.62 3.15 -34.42
CA CYS A 180 29.38 3.45 -35.15
C CYS A 180 28.08 3.24 -34.36
N MET A 181 28.12 2.47 -33.27
CA MET A 181 26.95 2.09 -32.48
C MET A 181 27.34 2.00 -31.00
N PRO A 182 26.53 2.54 -30.07
CA PRO A 182 26.80 2.39 -28.64
C PRO A 182 26.90 0.91 -28.25
N ARG A 183 27.88 0.57 -27.39
CA ARG A 183 28.10 -0.81 -26.94
C ARG A 183 26.84 -1.48 -26.34
N PRO A 184 26.01 -0.80 -25.53
CA PRO A 184 24.77 -1.38 -25.04
C PRO A 184 23.76 -1.73 -26.14
N VAL A 185 23.66 -0.90 -27.18
CA VAL A 185 22.77 -1.12 -28.34
C VAL A 185 23.25 -2.33 -29.13
N ARG A 186 24.56 -2.50 -29.28
CA ARG A 186 25.13 -3.71 -29.90
C ARG A 186 24.78 -4.99 -29.14
N LEU A 187 24.87 -4.95 -27.81
CA LEU A 187 24.53 -6.10 -26.99
C LEU A 187 23.05 -6.51 -27.11
N LEU A 188 22.13 -5.56 -27.38
CA LEU A 188 20.72 -5.88 -27.64
C LEU A 188 20.54 -6.77 -28.86
N HIS A 189 21.28 -6.51 -29.95
CA HIS A 189 21.25 -7.35 -31.15
C HIS A 189 21.73 -8.78 -30.86
N TYR A 190 22.61 -8.96 -29.88
CA TYR A 190 23.07 -10.28 -29.41
C TYR A 190 22.13 -10.95 -28.39
N GLY A 191 21.05 -10.28 -27.98
CA GLY A 191 20.08 -10.77 -27.00
C GLY A 191 20.39 -10.43 -25.55
N TYR A 192 21.25 -9.42 -25.28
CA TYR A 192 21.68 -9.06 -23.93
C TYR A 192 21.48 -7.57 -23.61
N ILE A 193 21.24 -7.26 -22.33
CA ILE A 193 21.24 -5.90 -21.79
C ILE A 193 22.47 -5.68 -20.92
N ALA A 194 23.29 -4.72 -21.33
CA ALA A 194 24.49 -4.27 -20.64
C ALA A 194 24.20 -3.73 -19.23
N SER A 195 25.14 -3.92 -18.30
CA SER A 195 25.09 -3.34 -16.95
C SER A 195 25.74 -1.95 -16.83
N SER A 196 26.33 -1.42 -17.91
CA SER A 196 26.94 -0.09 -17.97
C SER A 196 26.83 0.52 -19.37
N THR A 197 26.85 1.86 -19.46
CA THR A 197 26.64 2.61 -20.71
C THR A 197 27.86 2.65 -21.64
N GLN A 198 29.08 2.59 -21.10
CA GLN A 198 30.29 2.86 -21.86
C GLN A 198 31.10 1.60 -22.16
N PHE A 199 31.54 0.87 -21.13
CA PHE A 199 32.41 -0.30 -21.25
C PHE A 199 31.79 -1.46 -20.47
N PRO A 200 30.80 -2.15 -21.05
CA PRO A 200 30.11 -3.24 -20.36
C PRO A 200 31.04 -4.44 -20.19
N HIS A 201 31.40 -4.74 -18.95
CA HIS A 201 32.07 -5.99 -18.58
C HIS A 201 31.07 -7.11 -18.28
N THR A 202 29.81 -6.76 -18.09
CA THR A 202 28.75 -7.70 -17.72
C THR A 202 27.47 -7.36 -18.47
N ALA A 203 26.76 -8.39 -18.94
CA ALA A 203 25.44 -8.27 -19.53
C ALA A 203 24.56 -9.48 -19.21
N PHE A 204 23.26 -9.27 -19.18
CA PHE A 204 22.26 -10.30 -18.86
C PHE A 204 21.33 -10.52 -20.04
N SER A 205 20.99 -11.78 -20.32
CA SER A 205 20.12 -12.10 -21.44
C SER A 205 18.73 -11.45 -21.26
N ILE A 206 18.14 -11.03 -22.37
CA ILE A 206 16.81 -10.42 -22.37
C ILE A 206 15.75 -11.40 -21.81
N PRO A 207 15.73 -12.70 -22.19
CA PRO A 207 14.82 -13.67 -21.59
C PRO A 207 14.96 -13.79 -20.07
N LEU A 208 16.19 -13.73 -19.52
CA LEU A 208 16.42 -13.75 -18.07
C LEU A 208 15.80 -12.52 -17.38
N LEU A 209 15.98 -11.33 -17.96
CA LEU A 209 15.42 -10.08 -17.42
C LEU A 209 13.89 -10.03 -17.54
N GLN A 210 13.33 -10.55 -18.63
CA GLN A 210 11.88 -10.73 -18.81
C GLN A 210 11.32 -11.65 -17.72
N PHE A 211 11.93 -12.81 -17.49
CA PHE A 211 11.51 -13.74 -16.45
C PHE A 211 11.55 -13.10 -15.05
N HIS A 212 12.66 -12.43 -14.70
CA HIS A 212 12.76 -11.71 -13.43
C HIS A 212 11.67 -10.62 -13.30
N HIS A 213 11.38 -9.88 -14.38
CA HIS A 213 10.33 -8.86 -14.37
C HIS A 213 8.94 -9.45 -14.09
N HIS A 214 8.60 -10.55 -14.76
CA HIS A 214 7.34 -11.26 -14.53
C HIS A 214 7.26 -11.85 -13.13
N LEU A 215 8.34 -12.49 -12.64
CA LEU A 215 8.40 -13.03 -11.29
C LEU A 215 8.22 -11.92 -10.24
N TRP A 216 8.95 -10.81 -10.37
CA TRP A 216 8.81 -9.66 -9.47
C TRP A 216 7.39 -9.09 -9.46
N ASN A 217 6.71 -9.03 -10.61
CA ASN A 217 5.33 -8.56 -10.68
C ASN A 217 4.33 -9.47 -9.95
N GLN A 218 4.65 -10.75 -9.75
CA GLN A 218 3.76 -11.72 -9.10
C GLN A 218 4.11 -11.98 -7.63
N THR A 219 5.40 -11.97 -7.27
CA THR A 219 5.88 -12.39 -5.95
C THR A 219 6.67 -11.32 -5.20
N VAL A 220 6.96 -10.18 -5.83
CA VAL A 220 7.79 -9.10 -5.25
C VAL A 220 9.18 -9.59 -4.82
N VAL A 221 9.74 -10.56 -5.56
CA VAL A 221 11.05 -11.16 -5.25
C VAL A 221 12.16 -10.10 -5.14
N SER A 222 13.01 -10.20 -4.12
CA SER A 222 14.18 -9.32 -4.01
C SER A 222 15.21 -9.65 -5.09
N SER A 223 15.82 -8.63 -5.72
CA SER A 223 16.87 -8.86 -6.73
C SER A 223 18.07 -9.63 -6.16
N THR A 224 18.35 -9.49 -4.86
CA THR A 224 19.39 -10.26 -4.16
C THR A 224 19.03 -11.74 -4.09
N GLY A 225 17.80 -12.06 -3.66
CA GLY A 225 17.35 -13.45 -3.53
C GLY A 225 17.30 -14.13 -4.90
N PHE A 226 16.77 -13.44 -5.91
CA PHE A 226 16.73 -13.94 -7.28
C PHE A 226 18.13 -14.22 -7.83
N LEU A 227 19.07 -13.27 -7.70
CA LEU A 227 20.43 -13.45 -8.20
C LEU A 227 21.17 -14.56 -7.44
N GLY A 228 20.98 -14.66 -6.13
CA GLY A 228 21.53 -15.76 -5.33
C GLY A 228 21.05 -17.13 -5.81
N ALA A 229 19.74 -17.25 -6.09
CA ALA A 229 19.17 -18.47 -6.65
C ALA A 229 19.70 -18.77 -8.07
N LEU A 230 19.79 -17.76 -8.94
CA LEU A 230 20.34 -17.90 -10.29
C LEU A 230 21.78 -18.41 -10.26
N ILE A 231 22.65 -17.79 -9.46
CA ILE A 231 24.06 -18.19 -9.35
C ILE A 231 24.18 -19.61 -8.82
N ALA A 232 23.41 -19.96 -7.77
CA ALA A 232 23.42 -21.31 -7.22
C ALA A 232 22.99 -22.35 -8.27
N PHE A 233 21.96 -22.03 -9.06
CA PHE A 233 21.48 -22.87 -10.15
C PHE A 233 22.53 -23.02 -11.26
N LEU A 234 23.13 -21.93 -11.72
CA LEU A 234 24.17 -21.96 -12.76
C LEU A 234 25.41 -22.75 -12.30
N ASN A 235 25.85 -22.54 -11.05
CA ASN A 235 26.99 -23.27 -10.48
C ASN A 235 26.74 -24.78 -10.36
N SER A 236 25.49 -25.21 -10.11
CA SER A 236 25.15 -26.64 -10.10
C SER A 236 25.20 -27.31 -11.48
N ARG A 237 25.25 -26.50 -12.55
CA ARG A 237 25.20 -26.95 -13.95
C ARG A 237 26.50 -26.76 -14.71
N THR A 238 27.47 -26.05 -14.14
CA THR A 238 28.81 -25.95 -14.70
C THR A 238 29.59 -27.21 -14.37
N ASP A 239 29.86 -28.04 -15.40
CA ASP A 239 30.82 -29.13 -15.28
C ASP A 239 32.17 -28.55 -14.85
N GLY A 240 32.75 -29.07 -13.77
CA GLY A 240 33.97 -28.56 -13.13
C GLY A 240 35.26 -28.60 -13.97
N VAL A 241 35.14 -28.73 -15.30
CA VAL A 241 36.23 -28.96 -16.25
C VAL A 241 37.00 -27.68 -16.58
N ASP A 242 36.51 -26.50 -16.24
CA ASP A 242 37.20 -25.22 -16.49
C ASP A 242 37.73 -24.55 -15.21
N THR A 243 38.30 -25.33 -14.28
CA THR A 243 38.85 -24.82 -13.01
C THR A 243 40.35 -25.07 -12.82
N ASP A 244 41.18 -24.69 -13.79
CA ASP A 244 42.61 -24.45 -13.55
C ASP A 244 42.90 -23.12 -12.80
N ALA A 245 41.87 -22.44 -12.31
CA ALA A 245 41.98 -21.19 -11.56
C ALA A 245 41.49 -21.28 -10.10
N GLN A 246 41.56 -22.45 -9.44
CA GLN A 246 41.39 -22.54 -7.98
C GLN A 246 42.57 -21.90 -7.24
N THR A 247 42.56 -20.55 -7.15
CA THR A 247 43.36 -19.82 -6.18
C THR A 247 42.63 -19.76 -4.84
N LYS A 248 43.20 -20.49 -3.88
CA LYS A 248 42.92 -20.48 -2.44
C LYS A 248 42.69 -19.05 -1.91
N ASN A 249 41.43 -18.64 -1.74
CA ASN A 249 40.93 -17.57 -0.85
C ASN A 249 39.42 -17.38 -1.08
N THR A 250 38.65 -18.44 -0.86
CA THR A 250 37.30 -18.64 -1.39
C THR A 250 36.20 -17.91 -0.60
N SER A 251 36.43 -17.50 0.65
CA SER A 251 35.39 -16.86 1.48
C SER A 251 35.19 -15.37 1.20
N ASN A 252 36.26 -14.58 1.02
CA ASN A 252 36.14 -13.13 0.79
C ASN A 252 35.99 -12.73 -0.68
N LYS A 253 36.45 -13.57 -1.63
CA LYS A 253 36.36 -13.27 -3.08
C LYS A 253 34.94 -13.46 -3.63
N LEU A 254 34.20 -14.44 -3.10
CA LEU A 254 32.79 -14.66 -3.43
C LEU A 254 31.89 -13.51 -2.96
N LEU A 255 32.12 -12.96 -1.77
CA LEU A 255 31.31 -11.85 -1.24
C LEU A 255 31.47 -10.55 -2.03
N ILE A 256 32.69 -10.24 -2.52
CA ILE A 256 32.97 -9.05 -3.33
C ILE A 256 32.40 -9.20 -4.75
N HIS A 257 32.55 -10.38 -5.37
CA HIS A 257 31.98 -10.63 -6.70
C HIS A 257 30.44 -10.64 -6.70
N ASN A 258 29.82 -11.11 -5.60
CA ASN A 258 28.37 -11.19 -5.46
C ASN A 258 27.74 -9.81 -5.16
N ARG A 259 28.45 -8.93 -4.40
CA ARG A 259 28.03 -7.52 -4.21
C ARG A 259 28.11 -6.70 -5.50
N ASP A 260 29.14 -6.88 -6.31
CA ASP A 260 29.28 -6.16 -7.58
C ASP A 260 28.27 -6.65 -8.63
N LEU A 261 28.07 -7.97 -8.73
CA LEU A 261 27.08 -8.55 -9.65
C LEU A 261 25.64 -8.15 -9.30
N ARG A 262 25.31 -8.00 -8.01
CA ARG A 262 24.00 -7.45 -7.57
C ARG A 262 23.75 -6.06 -8.14
N ARG A 263 24.76 -5.19 -8.09
CA ARG A 263 24.66 -3.82 -8.63
C ARG A 263 24.52 -3.87 -10.15
N GLN A 264 25.34 -4.66 -10.82
CA GLN A 264 25.30 -4.84 -12.27
C GLN A 264 23.95 -5.37 -12.75
N PHE A 265 23.42 -6.39 -12.08
CA PHE A 265 22.08 -6.93 -12.36
C PHE A 265 21.00 -5.87 -12.14
N SER A 266 21.07 -5.12 -11.05
CA SER A 266 20.12 -4.04 -10.75
C SER A 266 20.15 -2.95 -11.82
N HIS A 267 21.33 -2.60 -12.36
CA HIS A 267 21.43 -1.68 -13.50
C HIS A 267 20.73 -2.24 -14.75
N SER A 268 21.01 -3.49 -15.13
CA SER A 268 20.36 -4.12 -16.30
C SER A 268 18.84 -4.24 -16.14
N VAL A 269 18.36 -4.56 -14.92
CA VAL A 269 16.92 -4.56 -14.59
C VAL A 269 16.32 -3.16 -14.72
N ASN A 270 17.00 -2.12 -14.24
CA ASN A 270 16.54 -0.74 -14.36
C ASN A 270 16.50 -0.29 -15.83
N THR A 271 17.52 -0.63 -16.62
CA THR A 271 17.54 -0.35 -18.07
C THR A 271 16.38 -1.04 -18.78
N TYR A 272 16.14 -2.34 -18.50
CA TYR A 272 14.99 -3.05 -19.03
C TYR A 272 13.66 -2.39 -18.65
N ARG A 273 13.50 -1.98 -17.38
CA ARG A 273 12.32 -1.24 -16.92
C ARG A 273 12.17 0.12 -17.62
N SER A 274 13.27 0.83 -17.88
CA SER A 274 13.27 2.09 -18.64
C SER A 274 12.75 1.87 -20.06
N ILE A 275 13.23 0.83 -20.74
CA ILE A 275 12.73 0.43 -22.06
C ILE A 275 11.21 0.18 -22.00
N MET A 276 10.73 -0.59 -21.02
CA MET A 276 9.29 -0.84 -20.85
C MET A 276 8.47 0.44 -20.58
N LEU A 277 9.01 1.39 -19.82
CA LEU A 277 8.38 2.70 -19.60
C LEU A 277 8.35 3.53 -20.88
N CYS A 278 9.44 3.55 -21.62
CA CYS A 278 9.52 4.24 -22.90
C CYS A 278 8.57 3.61 -23.94
N THR A 279 8.43 2.28 -23.98
CA THR A 279 7.41 1.60 -24.82
C THR A 279 5.99 2.06 -24.50
N LYS A 280 5.66 2.22 -23.21
CA LYS A 280 4.36 2.76 -22.80
C LYS A 280 4.17 4.22 -23.23
N ARG A 281 5.24 5.03 -23.18
CA ARG A 281 5.24 6.42 -23.65
C ARG A 281 4.97 6.47 -25.16
N ILE A 282 5.69 5.66 -25.95
CA ILE A 282 5.47 5.55 -27.40
C ILE A 282 4.02 5.20 -27.70
N TYR A 283 3.45 4.20 -26.99
CA TYR A 283 2.05 3.83 -27.13
C TYR A 283 1.08 4.99 -26.84
N SER A 284 1.24 5.68 -25.71
CA SER A 284 0.33 6.75 -25.32
C SER A 284 0.43 7.99 -26.20
N GLU A 285 1.65 8.44 -26.50
CA GLU A 285 1.91 9.64 -27.30
C GLU A 285 1.64 9.38 -28.78
N GLY A 286 2.07 8.21 -29.28
CA GLY A 286 1.90 7.80 -30.67
C GLY A 286 0.45 7.51 -31.06
N LEU A 287 -0.40 7.04 -30.13
CA LEU A 287 -1.85 6.94 -30.37
C LEU A 287 -2.63 8.19 -29.94
N LYS A 288 -1.94 9.21 -29.41
CA LYS A 288 -2.55 10.46 -28.90
C LYS A 288 -3.68 10.18 -27.90
N LEU A 289 -3.45 9.24 -26.99
CA LEU A 289 -4.47 8.84 -26.01
C LEU A 289 -4.78 9.99 -25.05
N SER A 290 -6.07 10.25 -24.85
CA SER A 290 -6.53 11.22 -23.86
C SER A 290 -6.26 10.71 -22.43
N ASN A 291 -6.21 11.64 -21.47
CA ASN A 291 -6.07 11.29 -20.04
C ASN A 291 -7.17 10.33 -19.57
N ALA A 292 -8.40 10.48 -20.08
CA ALA A 292 -9.51 9.57 -19.78
C ALA A 292 -9.22 8.14 -20.28
N GLN A 293 -8.71 7.98 -21.50
CA GLN A 293 -8.33 6.68 -22.05
C GLN A 293 -7.16 6.05 -21.28
N LEU A 294 -6.17 6.86 -20.85
CA LEU A 294 -5.05 6.39 -20.03
C LEU A 294 -5.52 5.90 -18.65
N LEU A 295 -6.48 6.59 -18.03
CA LEU A 295 -7.08 6.16 -16.77
C LEU A 295 -7.96 4.92 -16.97
N ALA A 296 -8.70 4.82 -18.07
CA ALA A 296 -9.49 3.64 -18.41
C ALA A 296 -8.62 2.39 -18.67
N ASP A 297 -7.44 2.54 -19.30
CA ASP A 297 -6.47 1.43 -19.47
C ASP A 297 -5.93 0.89 -18.12
N ARG A 298 -5.94 1.74 -17.08
CA ARG A 298 -5.59 1.35 -15.71
C ARG A 298 -6.79 0.74 -14.97
N CYS A 299 -7.94 1.40 -15.01
CA CYS A 299 -9.17 0.97 -14.35
C CYS A 299 -10.39 1.37 -15.17
N ALA A 300 -10.77 0.50 -16.12
CA ALA A 300 -11.93 0.71 -16.99
C ALA A 300 -13.26 0.76 -16.22
N ARG A 301 -13.30 0.14 -15.04
CA ARG A 301 -14.43 0.18 -14.11
C ARG A 301 -14.73 1.60 -13.63
N CYS A 302 -13.69 2.30 -13.19
CA CYS A 302 -13.80 3.65 -12.64
C CYS A 302 -13.83 4.72 -13.74
N PHE A 303 -13.05 4.54 -14.81
CA PHE A 303 -12.78 5.60 -15.79
C PHE A 303 -13.16 5.26 -17.24
N GLY A 304 -13.79 4.10 -17.47
CA GLY A 304 -14.33 3.76 -18.79
C GLY A 304 -15.51 4.66 -19.20
N PRO A 305 -15.97 4.58 -20.45
CA PRO A 305 -17.01 5.46 -20.98
C PRO A 305 -18.33 5.41 -20.19
N ALA A 306 -18.63 6.49 -19.47
CA ALA A 306 -19.83 6.67 -18.65
C ALA A 306 -21.02 7.15 -19.51
N ILE A 307 -21.63 6.24 -20.25
CA ILE A 307 -22.74 6.52 -21.18
C ILE A 307 -24.05 5.92 -20.63
N ASN A 308 -25.14 6.69 -20.71
CA ASN A 308 -26.49 6.30 -20.30
C ASN A 308 -26.64 5.93 -18.80
N GLU A 309 -25.78 6.50 -17.95
CA GLU A 309 -25.85 6.34 -16.50
C GLU A 309 -26.88 7.28 -15.89
N LYS A 310 -27.93 6.72 -15.31
CA LYS A 310 -29.05 7.48 -14.74
C LYS A 310 -28.90 7.61 -13.22
N LYS A 311 -28.38 8.74 -12.78
CA LYS A 311 -28.31 9.09 -11.35
C LYS A 311 -29.72 9.27 -10.78
N ILE A 312 -29.90 8.90 -9.51
CA ILE A 312 -31.19 9.11 -8.80
C ILE A 312 -31.38 10.60 -8.50
N SER A 313 -30.28 11.31 -8.26
CA SER A 313 -30.28 12.75 -7.98
C SER A 313 -29.07 13.40 -8.66
N PRO A 314 -29.16 14.67 -9.10
CA PRO A 314 -28.01 15.42 -9.61
C PRO A 314 -26.87 15.56 -8.61
N GLN A 315 -27.17 15.47 -7.30
CA GLN A 315 -26.19 15.54 -6.22
C GLN A 315 -25.49 14.21 -5.93
N GLU A 316 -25.89 13.11 -6.59
CA GLU A 316 -25.25 11.81 -6.41
C GLU A 316 -23.78 11.85 -6.89
N PRO A 317 -22.81 11.44 -6.04
CA PRO A 317 -21.38 11.54 -6.38
C PRO A 317 -20.99 10.55 -7.48
N ASP A 318 -20.22 11.04 -8.46
CA ASP A 318 -19.64 10.22 -9.54
C ASP A 318 -18.60 9.23 -9.02
N VAL A 319 -17.83 9.66 -8.03
CA VAL A 319 -16.74 8.87 -7.41
C VAL A 319 -16.79 9.07 -5.91
N ILE A 320 -16.71 7.97 -5.16
CA ILE A 320 -16.55 7.99 -3.71
C ILE A 320 -15.12 7.52 -3.41
N ILE A 321 -14.31 8.39 -2.84
CA ILE A 321 -12.94 8.08 -2.43
C ILE A 321 -12.93 7.96 -0.91
N ALA A 322 -12.76 6.73 -0.42
CA ALA A 322 -12.54 6.46 1.00
C ALA A 322 -11.03 6.37 1.24
N LEU A 323 -10.51 7.20 2.14
CA LEU A 323 -9.08 7.26 2.46
C LEU A 323 -8.89 6.72 3.87
N ASP A 324 -8.24 5.57 3.97
CA ASP A 324 -7.70 5.09 5.24
C ASP A 324 -6.27 5.62 5.36
N GLY A 325 -6.12 6.75 6.06
CA GLY A 325 -4.87 7.47 6.17
C GLY A 325 -4.11 7.08 7.42
N ASN A 326 -3.17 6.14 7.34
CA ASN A 326 -2.06 6.09 8.30
C ASN A 326 -1.00 7.12 7.88
N PHE A 327 -1.14 8.35 8.40
CA PHE A 327 -0.25 9.48 8.08
C PHE A 327 1.14 9.42 8.76
N GLN A 328 1.56 8.26 9.30
CA GLN A 328 2.86 8.11 9.96
C GLN A 328 4.03 7.80 9.00
N HIS A 329 3.77 7.55 7.71
CA HIS A 329 4.85 7.37 6.73
C HIS A 329 5.39 8.72 6.23
N ARG A 330 6.23 9.37 7.03
CA ARG A 330 7.15 10.40 6.52
C ARG A 330 8.42 9.71 6.02
N HIS A 331 8.94 10.13 4.87
CA HIS A 331 10.33 9.81 4.51
C HIS A 331 11.24 10.32 5.64
N TYR A 332 12.03 9.43 6.25
CA TYR A 332 13.06 9.85 7.19
C TYR A 332 13.99 10.83 6.48
N THR A 333 14.23 12.00 7.09
CA THR A 333 15.06 13.09 6.53
C THR A 333 16.49 12.67 6.18
N ARG A 334 16.93 11.49 6.64
CA ARG A 334 18.25 10.92 6.37
C ARG A 334 18.27 9.81 5.29
N SER A 335 17.12 9.38 4.78
CA SER A 335 17.02 8.18 3.91
C SER A 335 17.18 8.46 2.41
N SER A 336 17.09 9.73 1.98
CA SER A 336 17.46 10.16 0.63
C SER A 336 17.96 11.61 0.67
N LYS A 337 19.18 11.85 0.18
CA LYS A 337 19.74 13.19 -0.05
C LYS A 337 19.64 13.61 -1.53
N ASP A 338 18.92 12.83 -2.35
CA ASP A 338 18.70 13.17 -3.76
C ASP A 338 17.72 14.35 -3.84
N ASN A 339 18.08 15.38 -4.62
CA ASN A 339 17.22 16.54 -4.91
C ASN A 339 16.73 16.45 -6.37
N PRO A 340 15.77 15.56 -6.68
CA PRO A 340 15.31 15.39 -8.04
C PRO A 340 14.67 16.68 -8.57
N THR A 341 14.91 16.97 -9.84
CA THR A 341 14.26 18.10 -10.53
C THR A 341 12.78 17.80 -10.77
N GLU A 342 11.97 18.83 -11.02
CA GLU A 342 10.53 18.71 -11.30
C GLU A 342 10.17 17.76 -12.44
N GLU A 343 11.09 17.55 -13.37
CA GLU A 343 10.94 16.69 -14.54
C GLU A 343 11.21 15.21 -14.20
N GLU A 344 11.87 14.95 -13.07
CA GLU A 344 12.31 13.62 -12.63
C GLU A 344 11.29 12.92 -11.73
N TYR A 345 10.35 13.68 -11.18
CA TYR A 345 9.20 13.10 -10.48
C TYR A 345 8.35 12.33 -11.50
N PRO A 346 8.10 11.03 -11.30
CA PRO A 346 7.21 10.29 -12.18
C PRO A 346 5.86 10.99 -12.24
N ASN A 347 5.18 10.98 -13.39
CA ASN A 347 3.88 11.64 -13.59
C ASN A 347 2.76 11.18 -12.63
N LEU A 348 2.99 10.11 -11.88
CA LEU A 348 2.10 9.64 -10.81
C LEU A 348 2.26 10.46 -9.50
N PHE A 349 3.41 11.08 -9.28
CA PHE A 349 3.70 11.90 -8.11
C PHE A 349 3.30 13.35 -8.36
N VAL A 350 2.80 13.99 -7.31
CA VAL A 350 2.61 15.44 -7.31
C VAL A 350 4.00 16.09 -7.27
N LYS A 351 4.26 16.90 -8.28
CA LYS A 351 5.47 17.68 -8.45
C LYS A 351 5.70 18.68 -7.30
N PRO A 352 6.93 18.86 -6.76
CA PRO A 352 7.17 19.79 -5.64
C PRO A 352 6.72 21.23 -5.90
N SER A 353 6.84 21.73 -7.13
CA SER A 353 6.35 23.05 -7.55
C SER A 353 4.83 23.18 -7.42
N SER A 354 4.12 22.06 -7.57
CA SER A 354 2.67 21.97 -7.41
C SER A 354 2.24 21.79 -5.95
N MET A 355 3.18 21.44 -5.04
CA MET A 355 2.91 21.33 -3.61
C MET A 355 2.66 22.70 -2.95
N LYS A 356 3.34 23.78 -3.39
CA LYS A 356 3.13 25.15 -2.85
C LYS A 356 1.77 25.77 -3.18
N LYS A 357 1.10 25.31 -4.24
CA LYS A 357 -0.29 25.70 -4.55
C LYS A 357 -1.33 24.80 -3.86
N ASN A 358 -0.90 23.65 -3.34
CA ASN A 358 -1.76 22.59 -2.82
C ASN A 358 -1.57 22.31 -1.33
N GLU A 359 -1.16 23.31 -0.53
CA GLU A 359 -1.29 23.29 0.93
C GLU A 359 -2.78 23.22 1.37
N ILE A 360 -3.73 23.27 0.41
CA ILE A 360 -5.18 23.18 0.63
C ILE A 360 -5.85 21.93 0.01
N ILE A 361 -5.21 21.13 -0.85
CA ILE A 361 -5.87 19.90 -1.38
C ILE A 361 -4.87 18.77 -1.46
N GLN A 362 -4.77 18.08 -0.34
CA GLN A 362 -4.08 16.82 -0.15
C GLN A 362 -4.90 15.70 -0.79
N ASN A 363 -4.35 15.01 -1.81
CA ASN A 363 -4.53 13.56 -2.07
C ASN A 363 -3.86 13.14 -3.37
N SER A 364 -2.87 12.24 -3.28
CA SER A 364 -2.74 11.10 -4.19
C SER A 364 -1.61 10.20 -3.73
N THR A 365 -1.90 8.93 -3.43
CA THR A 365 -1.27 7.85 -4.21
C THR A 365 -2.05 6.55 -4.07
N GLU A 366 -2.26 5.91 -5.21
CA GLU A 366 -2.78 4.56 -5.36
C GLU A 366 -1.70 3.52 -5.08
N GLY A 367 -2.14 2.39 -4.52
CA GLY A 367 -1.30 1.21 -4.35
C GLY A 367 -2.04 -0.09 -4.12
N LEU A 368 -3.30 -0.25 -4.53
CA LEU A 368 -4.03 -1.53 -4.45
C LEU A 368 -5.02 -1.69 -5.61
N ALA A 369 -4.52 -1.95 -6.81
CA ALA A 369 -5.31 -2.51 -7.90
C ALA A 369 -4.40 -3.14 -8.97
N LYS A 370 -3.61 -4.14 -8.59
CA LYS A 370 -3.07 -5.10 -9.56
C LYS A 370 -3.36 -6.50 -9.04
N ASN A 371 -4.01 -7.29 -9.88
CA ASN A 371 -4.36 -8.70 -9.70
C ASN A 371 -5.69 -9.03 -9.00
N MET A 372 -6.65 -8.11 -8.89
CA MET A 372 -8.04 -8.56 -8.75
C MET A 372 -8.55 -8.99 -10.12
N LYS A 373 -9.01 -10.24 -10.23
CA LYS A 373 -9.82 -10.69 -11.36
C LYS A 373 -11.13 -9.89 -11.34
N VAL A 374 -11.11 -8.68 -11.95
CA VAL A 374 -12.20 -7.67 -11.94
C VAL A 374 -13.59 -8.30 -12.08
N PRO A 375 -13.83 -9.25 -12.99
CA PRO A 375 -15.15 -9.87 -13.14
C PRO A 375 -15.58 -10.72 -11.93
N LYS A 376 -14.66 -11.50 -11.35
CA LYS A 376 -14.96 -12.30 -10.14
C LYS A 376 -15.24 -11.41 -8.94
N TRP A 377 -14.53 -10.28 -8.84
CA TRP A 377 -14.80 -9.29 -7.80
C TRP A 377 -16.17 -8.62 -7.96
N LEU A 378 -16.52 -8.17 -9.17
CA LEU A 378 -17.82 -7.58 -9.47
C LEU A 378 -18.94 -8.57 -9.14
N LEU A 379 -18.75 -9.85 -9.51
CA LEU A 379 -19.72 -10.90 -9.23
C LEU A 379 -19.88 -11.16 -7.72
N ARG A 380 -18.78 -11.25 -6.96
CA ARG A 380 -18.82 -11.40 -5.50
C ARG A 380 -19.52 -10.22 -4.84
N ARG A 381 -19.22 -9.00 -5.29
CA ARG A 381 -19.85 -7.78 -4.80
C ARG A 381 -21.34 -7.74 -5.10
N LEU A 382 -21.73 -8.12 -6.32
CA LEU A 382 -23.13 -8.19 -6.72
C LEU A 382 -23.90 -9.18 -5.84
N ARG A 383 -23.35 -10.37 -5.62
CA ARG A 383 -23.94 -11.39 -4.73
C ARG A 383 -24.11 -10.85 -3.31
N ASN A 384 -23.06 -10.24 -2.75
CA ASN A 384 -23.14 -9.62 -1.43
C ASN A 384 -24.22 -8.52 -1.36
N ALA A 385 -24.29 -7.65 -2.37
CA ALA A 385 -25.29 -6.59 -2.42
C ALA A 385 -26.73 -7.16 -2.50
N HIS A 386 -26.95 -8.24 -3.26
CA HIS A 386 -28.24 -8.93 -3.24
C HIS A 386 -28.57 -9.55 -1.88
N THR A 387 -27.62 -10.21 -1.23
CA THR A 387 -27.80 -10.79 0.10
C THR A 387 -28.18 -9.71 1.11
N VAL A 388 -27.40 -8.63 1.21
CA VAL A 388 -27.67 -7.51 2.12
C VAL A 388 -29.01 -6.85 1.81
N SER A 389 -29.36 -6.68 0.53
CA SER A 389 -30.66 -6.13 0.14
C SER A 389 -31.82 -7.02 0.60
N LEU A 390 -31.71 -8.34 0.42
CA LEU A 390 -32.73 -9.30 0.83
C LEU A 390 -32.88 -9.37 2.36
N GLU A 391 -31.77 -9.44 3.09
CA GLU A 391 -31.74 -9.46 4.56
C GLU A 391 -32.37 -8.18 5.13
N ALA A 392 -31.95 -7.02 4.63
CA ALA A 392 -32.49 -5.73 5.06
C ALA A 392 -33.99 -5.59 4.73
N TRP A 393 -34.41 -6.03 3.55
CA TRP A 393 -35.83 -6.03 3.17
C TRP A 393 -36.66 -6.94 4.08
N THR A 394 -36.15 -8.11 4.41
CA THR A 394 -36.81 -9.08 5.30
C THR A 394 -36.94 -8.50 6.71
N ALA A 395 -35.86 -7.91 7.24
CA ALA A 395 -35.87 -7.25 8.54
C ALA A 395 -36.87 -6.08 8.60
N LEU A 396 -36.93 -5.25 7.56
CA LEU A 396 -37.91 -4.15 7.46
C LEU A 396 -39.35 -4.65 7.39
N THR A 397 -39.59 -5.74 6.66
CA THR A 397 -40.92 -6.34 6.55
C THR A 397 -41.36 -6.89 7.92
N ASN A 398 -40.46 -7.56 8.64
CA ASN A 398 -40.72 -8.05 9.99
C ASN A 398 -41.00 -6.90 10.98
N LEU A 399 -40.20 -5.83 10.93
CA LEU A 399 -40.40 -4.65 11.77
C LEU A 399 -41.73 -3.95 11.49
N SER A 400 -42.17 -3.88 10.23
CA SER A 400 -43.43 -3.21 9.87
C SER A 400 -44.67 -3.82 10.54
N ASN A 401 -44.58 -5.08 10.96
CA ASN A 401 -45.63 -5.80 11.68
C ASN A 401 -45.57 -5.64 13.21
N GLN A 402 -44.56 -4.93 13.73
CA GLN A 402 -44.35 -4.71 15.17
C GLN A 402 -44.78 -3.30 15.59
N LYS A 403 -45.10 -3.12 16.87
CA LYS A 403 -45.34 -1.82 17.52
C LYS A 403 -44.23 -1.53 18.53
N SER A 404 -43.86 -0.25 18.70
CA SER A 404 -42.86 0.11 19.70
C SER A 404 -43.40 -0.13 21.11
N THR A 405 -42.59 -0.77 21.94
CA THR A 405 -42.86 -0.96 23.38
C THR A 405 -42.80 0.37 24.14
N LYS A 406 -41.94 1.30 23.71
CA LYS A 406 -41.73 2.60 24.37
C LYS A 406 -42.68 3.67 23.83
N PHE A 407 -43.09 3.55 22.57
CA PHE A 407 -43.96 4.52 21.88
C PHE A 407 -45.12 3.80 21.18
N PRO A 408 -46.20 3.42 21.89
CA PRO A 408 -47.26 2.56 21.35
C PRO A 408 -48.01 3.11 20.13
N THR A 409 -47.91 4.42 19.87
CA THR A 409 -48.49 5.12 18.72
C THR A 409 -47.63 5.01 17.45
N ILE A 410 -46.39 4.54 17.55
CA ILE A 410 -45.44 4.45 16.44
C ILE A 410 -45.61 3.10 15.71
N THR A 411 -45.71 3.19 14.40
CA THR A 411 -45.57 2.09 13.46
C THR A 411 -44.30 2.28 12.64
N TYR A 412 -43.54 1.20 12.43
CA TYR A 412 -42.25 1.23 11.75
C TYR A 412 -42.41 1.27 10.21
N THR A 413 -43.00 2.34 9.69
CA THR A 413 -43.08 2.57 8.24
C THR A 413 -41.76 3.07 7.68
N LYS A 414 -41.54 2.89 6.38
CA LYS A 414 -40.31 3.37 5.72
C LYS A 414 -40.18 4.88 5.82
N GLU A 415 -41.29 5.59 5.69
CA GLU A 415 -41.37 7.05 5.79
C GLU A 415 -40.99 7.53 7.20
N PHE A 416 -41.52 6.87 8.23
CA PHE A 416 -41.18 7.19 9.62
C PHE A 416 -39.68 7.02 9.88
N LEU A 417 -39.11 5.87 9.51
CA LEU A 417 -37.69 5.58 9.73
C LEU A 417 -36.77 6.53 8.94
N ARG A 418 -37.14 6.94 7.72
CA ARG A 418 -36.41 7.98 6.97
C ARG A 418 -36.48 9.33 7.67
N GLN A 419 -37.63 9.70 8.22
CA GLN A 419 -37.78 10.94 8.98
C GLN A 419 -36.89 10.92 10.22
N GLN A 420 -36.87 9.80 10.96
CA GLN A 420 -36.02 9.63 12.13
C GLN A 420 -34.52 9.78 11.82
N TRP A 421 -34.06 9.31 10.65
CA TRP A 421 -32.69 9.57 10.18
C TRP A 421 -32.41 11.05 9.89
N LEU A 422 -33.37 11.79 9.34
CA LEU A 422 -33.22 13.23 9.14
C LEU A 422 -33.17 13.98 10.47
N ASP A 423 -34.01 13.60 11.42
CA ASP A 423 -34.06 14.20 12.76
C ASP A 423 -32.73 13.97 13.50
N GLU A 424 -32.18 12.75 13.45
CA GLU A 424 -30.85 12.45 13.99
C GLU A 424 -29.77 13.32 13.35
N ARG A 425 -29.73 13.42 12.02
CA ARG A 425 -28.74 14.25 11.31
C ARG A 425 -28.84 15.73 11.67
N ASN A 426 -30.06 16.27 11.80
CA ASN A 426 -30.27 17.66 12.19
C ASN A 426 -29.83 17.91 13.64
N SER A 427 -30.08 16.95 14.54
CA SER A 427 -29.58 16.99 15.92
C SER A 427 -28.05 16.98 15.95
N GLN A 428 -27.41 16.07 15.21
CA GLN A 428 -25.94 16.02 15.11
C GLN A 428 -25.34 17.29 14.49
N ASN A 429 -25.97 17.89 13.48
CA ASN A 429 -25.52 19.16 12.90
C ASN A 429 -25.64 20.34 13.88
N SER A 430 -26.60 20.28 14.80
CA SER A 430 -26.82 21.31 15.83
C SER A 430 -26.05 21.03 17.12
N ARG A 431 -25.21 19.97 17.12
CA ARG A 431 -24.49 19.49 18.29
C ARG A 431 -23.41 20.48 18.73
N CYS A 432 -23.42 20.83 20.01
CA CYS A 432 -22.38 21.65 20.62
C CYS A 432 -21.47 20.76 21.46
N HIS A 433 -20.33 20.34 20.89
CA HIS A 433 -19.33 19.51 21.58
C HIS A 433 -18.87 20.12 22.92
N ILE A 434 -18.81 21.45 23.00
CA ILE A 434 -18.43 22.17 24.22
C ILE A 434 -19.47 21.93 25.33
N GLN A 435 -20.76 22.02 25.02
CA GLN A 435 -21.82 21.81 26.00
C GLN A 435 -21.92 20.35 26.46
N GLU A 436 -21.67 19.39 25.58
CA GLU A 436 -21.63 17.97 25.96
C GLU A 436 -20.42 17.64 26.83
N GLN A 437 -19.24 18.15 26.47
CA GLN A 437 -18.06 18.00 27.30
C GLN A 437 -18.30 18.63 28.68
N GLN A 438 -18.90 19.83 28.75
CA GLN A 438 -19.27 20.47 30.01
C GLN A 438 -20.20 19.58 30.86
N LYS A 439 -21.17 18.90 30.25
CA LYS A 439 -22.06 17.96 30.95
C LYS A 439 -21.30 16.73 31.49
N ILE A 440 -20.37 16.16 30.72
CA ILE A 440 -19.52 15.04 31.18
C ILE A 440 -18.62 15.50 32.34
N GLU A 441 -17.99 16.67 32.21
CA GLU A 441 -17.15 17.25 33.27
C GLU A 441 -17.97 17.60 34.53
N LEU A 442 -19.24 17.97 34.38
CA LEU A 442 -20.19 18.13 35.50
C LEU A 442 -20.55 16.78 36.13
N GLY A 443 -20.82 15.75 35.33
CA GLY A 443 -21.03 14.37 35.83
C GLY A 443 -19.84 13.86 36.63
N ARG A 444 -18.62 14.16 36.18
CA ARG A 444 -17.37 13.90 36.91
C ARG A 444 -17.30 14.64 38.25
N LEU A 445 -17.68 15.92 38.26
CA LEU A 445 -17.72 16.71 39.50
C LEU A 445 -18.69 16.12 40.52
N LEU A 446 -19.90 15.76 40.08
CA LEU A 446 -20.94 15.15 40.91
C LEU A 446 -20.51 13.77 41.43
N TYR A 447 -19.85 12.97 40.59
CA TYR A 447 -19.28 11.69 40.99
C TYR A 447 -18.23 11.85 42.10
N TYR A 448 -17.30 12.80 41.96
CA TYR A 448 -16.31 13.03 43.02
C TYR A 448 -16.92 13.58 44.31
N GLN A 449 -17.96 14.41 44.23
CA GLN A 449 -18.68 14.90 45.41
C GLN A 449 -19.34 13.76 46.17
N GLU A 450 -20.01 12.85 45.48
CA GLU A 450 -20.63 11.67 46.08
C GLU A 450 -19.59 10.71 46.66
N MET A 451 -18.47 10.49 45.96
CA MET A 451 -17.38 9.65 46.48
C MET A 451 -16.71 10.26 47.72
N ALA A 452 -16.55 11.59 47.76
CA ALA A 452 -16.06 12.28 48.96
C ALA A 452 -17.02 12.11 50.13
N GLN A 453 -18.33 12.31 49.88
CA GLN A 453 -19.35 12.14 50.91
C GLN A 453 -19.41 10.69 51.43
N ASN A 454 -19.42 9.71 50.53
CA ASN A 454 -19.37 8.29 50.89
C ASN A 454 -18.10 7.94 51.69
N ALA A 455 -16.94 8.50 51.34
CA ALA A 455 -15.72 8.30 52.12
C ALA A 455 -15.86 8.89 53.53
N TRP A 456 -16.45 10.09 53.65
CA TRP A 456 -16.67 10.75 54.94
C TRP A 456 -17.66 9.98 55.83
N ASP A 457 -18.72 9.43 55.23
CA ASP A 457 -19.79 8.70 55.92
C ASP A 457 -19.39 7.27 56.34
N LYS A 458 -18.19 6.78 55.94
CA LYS A 458 -17.63 5.53 56.48
C LYS A 458 -17.28 5.69 57.97
N ASP A 459 -17.77 4.79 58.80
CA ASP A 459 -17.36 4.69 60.20
C ASP A 459 -15.89 4.25 60.31
N ALA A 460 -15.15 4.87 61.23
CA ALA A 460 -13.76 4.52 61.52
C ALA A 460 -13.69 3.89 62.92
N SER A 461 -13.29 2.61 62.99
CA SER A 461 -13.24 1.85 64.25
C SER A 461 -11.92 2.07 64.99
N ASN A 462 -10.89 2.53 64.29
CA ASN A 462 -9.56 2.83 64.85
C ASN A 462 -8.98 4.12 64.25
N THR A 463 -7.89 4.59 64.85
CA THR A 463 -7.23 5.85 64.46
C THR A 463 -6.63 5.77 63.04
N GLU A 464 -6.16 4.59 62.64
CA GLU A 464 -5.56 4.33 61.32
C GLU A 464 -6.60 4.41 60.18
N GLU A 465 -7.75 3.77 60.34
CA GLU A 465 -8.93 3.91 59.46
C GLU A 465 -9.43 5.36 59.41
N GLY A 466 -9.34 6.07 60.54
CA GLY A 466 -9.65 7.50 60.62
C GLY A 466 -8.72 8.36 59.76
N TYR A 467 -7.42 8.04 59.74
CA TYR A 467 -6.43 8.68 58.88
C TYR A 467 -6.66 8.35 57.39
N THR A 468 -6.88 7.07 57.05
CA THR A 468 -7.18 6.64 55.67
C THR A 468 -8.43 7.32 55.13
N ARG A 469 -9.49 7.42 55.95
CA ARG A 469 -10.72 8.17 55.60
C ARG A 469 -10.44 9.65 55.30
N LEU A 470 -9.65 10.31 56.14
CA LEU A 470 -9.26 11.71 55.96
C LEU A 470 -8.41 11.91 54.70
N GLU A 471 -7.51 10.98 54.41
CA GLU A 471 -6.67 10.99 53.22
C GLU A 471 -7.48 10.79 51.93
N GLU A 472 -8.39 9.80 51.90
CA GLU A 472 -9.34 9.57 50.80
C GLU A 472 -10.19 10.82 50.54
N HIS A 473 -10.80 11.38 51.59
CA HIS A 473 -11.63 12.58 51.49
C HIS A 473 -10.83 13.81 51.01
N SER A 474 -9.61 14.00 51.53
CA SER A 474 -8.69 15.07 51.11
C SER A 474 -8.28 14.93 49.63
N SER A 475 -8.03 13.69 49.17
CA SER A 475 -7.73 13.37 47.77
C SER A 475 -8.91 13.72 46.85
N TYR A 476 -10.14 13.35 47.21
CA TYR A 476 -11.33 13.73 46.45
C TYR A 476 -11.59 15.24 46.48
N LYS A 477 -11.35 15.93 47.61
CA LYS A 477 -11.47 17.39 47.70
C LYS A 477 -10.53 18.11 46.71
N LYS A 478 -9.26 17.68 46.62
CA LYS A 478 -8.30 18.18 45.62
C LYS A 478 -8.78 17.94 44.18
N LYS A 479 -9.38 16.76 43.90
CA LYS A 479 -9.96 16.44 42.58
C LYS A 479 -11.16 17.35 42.26
N ILE A 480 -12.04 17.61 43.24
CA ILE A 480 -13.19 18.52 43.11
C ILE A 480 -12.74 19.95 42.80
N GLU A 481 -11.73 20.47 43.52
CA GLU A 481 -11.20 21.83 43.31
C GLU A 481 -10.58 21.98 41.91
N LYS A 482 -9.75 21.02 41.49
CA LYS A 482 -9.20 20.96 40.11
C LYS A 482 -10.30 20.92 39.06
N GLN A 483 -11.37 20.17 39.32
CA GLN A 483 -12.48 20.02 38.39
C GLN A 483 -13.34 21.29 38.29
N ARG A 484 -13.61 21.96 39.42
CA ARG A 484 -14.32 23.26 39.46
C ARG A 484 -13.56 24.35 38.72
N ALA A 485 -12.22 24.35 38.81
CA ALA A 485 -11.38 25.28 38.06
C ALA A 485 -11.48 25.09 36.53
N LYS A 486 -11.76 23.88 36.05
CA LYS A 486 -11.93 23.57 34.62
C LYS A 486 -13.30 23.95 34.06
N ILE A 487 -14.35 23.87 34.87
CA ILE A 487 -15.73 24.14 34.45
C ILE A 487 -16.03 25.66 34.38
N GLY A 488 -15.31 26.47 35.16
CA GLY A 488 -15.54 27.91 35.27
C GLY A 488 -16.81 28.25 36.06
N SER A 489 -16.92 29.47 36.57
CA SER A 489 -18.00 29.91 37.46
C SER A 489 -19.33 30.25 36.77
N GLU A 490 -19.45 30.04 35.45
CA GLU A 490 -20.56 30.60 34.68
C GLU A 490 -20.87 29.77 33.42
N ALA A 491 -21.68 28.70 33.53
CA ALA A 491 -22.57 28.27 32.44
C ALA A 491 -23.58 27.16 32.83
N ILE A 492 -24.85 27.58 32.92
CA ILE A 492 -26.04 26.95 32.33
C ILE A 492 -26.38 25.52 32.80
N LEU A 493 -27.28 25.41 33.80
CA LEU A 493 -28.35 24.41 33.82
C LEU A 493 -29.57 24.99 34.57
N LYS A 494 -30.39 25.79 33.89
CA LYS A 494 -31.76 26.01 34.34
C LYS A 494 -32.62 24.85 33.81
N ASN A 495 -33.39 24.28 34.73
CA ASN A 495 -34.43 23.27 34.57
C ASN A 495 -33.95 21.83 34.38
N LEU A 496 -34.10 21.03 35.44
CA LEU A 496 -34.84 19.75 35.51
C LEU A 496 -34.87 19.33 37.01
N ASN A 497 -35.64 18.30 37.35
CA ASN A 497 -35.73 17.78 38.71
C ASN A 497 -34.33 17.31 39.17
N ALA A 498 -33.73 18.01 40.15
CA ALA A 498 -32.27 18.05 40.35
C ALA A 498 -31.62 16.67 40.56
N HIS A 499 -32.30 15.76 41.26
CA HIS A 499 -31.70 14.49 41.68
C HIS A 499 -31.54 13.47 40.55
N GLU A 500 -32.57 13.28 39.71
CA GLU A 500 -32.52 12.30 38.62
C GLU A 500 -31.55 12.73 37.51
N GLN A 501 -31.47 14.03 37.23
CA GLN A 501 -30.53 14.58 36.26
C GLN A 501 -29.07 14.39 36.72
N ASP A 502 -28.79 14.62 38.01
CA ASP A 502 -27.46 14.42 38.58
C ASP A 502 -27.01 12.95 38.48
N GLN A 503 -27.93 12.00 38.68
CA GLN A 503 -27.63 10.57 38.54
C GLN A 503 -27.33 10.18 37.10
N ILE A 504 -28.12 10.65 36.14
CA ILE A 504 -27.90 10.39 34.71
C ILE A 504 -26.54 10.95 34.25
N LEU A 505 -26.14 12.13 34.73
CA LEU A 505 -24.82 12.71 34.40
C LEU A 505 -23.66 11.90 34.99
N LYS A 506 -23.79 11.39 36.21
CA LYS A 506 -22.79 10.48 36.82
C LYS A 506 -22.65 9.19 36.01
N ILE A 507 -23.78 8.60 35.58
CA ILE A 507 -23.78 7.40 34.75
C ILE A 507 -23.11 7.67 33.40
N TRP A 508 -23.39 8.80 32.76
CA TRP A 508 -22.76 9.16 31.50
C TRP A 508 -21.23 9.31 31.63
N TYR A 509 -20.77 9.99 32.67
CA TYR A 509 -19.33 10.09 32.97
C TYR A 509 -18.69 8.71 33.17
N ALA A 510 -19.30 7.84 33.99
CA ALA A 510 -18.79 6.50 34.22
C ALA A 510 -18.75 5.66 32.94
N LYS A 511 -19.75 5.79 32.06
CA LYS A 511 -19.78 5.13 30.75
C LYS A 511 -18.66 5.65 29.83
N GLN A 512 -18.39 6.95 29.84
CA GLN A 512 -17.29 7.54 29.07
C GLN A 512 -15.93 7.02 29.55
N GLU A 513 -15.73 6.88 30.86
CA GLU A 513 -14.49 6.30 31.40
C GLU A 513 -14.27 4.84 30.96
N VAL A 514 -15.34 4.05 30.85
CA VAL A 514 -15.31 2.69 30.28
C VAL A 514 -14.91 2.75 28.81
N ARG A 515 -15.49 3.67 28.03
CA ARG A 515 -15.15 3.88 26.61
C ARG A 515 -13.68 4.25 26.41
N ASP A 516 -13.19 5.24 27.15
CA ASP A 516 -11.81 5.72 27.03
C ASP A 516 -10.81 4.61 27.36
N GLN A 517 -11.12 3.79 28.37
CA GLN A 517 -10.27 2.66 28.75
C GLN A 517 -10.31 1.53 27.71
N PHE A 518 -11.48 1.26 27.13
CA PHE A 518 -11.66 0.28 26.06
C PHE A 518 -10.87 0.70 24.81
N VAL A 519 -10.97 1.96 24.38
CA VAL A 519 -10.19 2.51 23.25
C VAL A 519 -8.70 2.38 23.51
N ALA A 520 -8.22 2.72 24.71
CA ALA A 520 -6.81 2.61 25.07
C ALA A 520 -6.28 1.17 24.95
N ILE A 521 -7.08 0.17 25.38
CA ILE A 521 -6.74 -1.25 25.21
C ILE A 521 -6.65 -1.61 23.74
N CYS A 522 -7.63 -1.21 22.93
CA CYS A 522 -7.62 -1.47 21.49
C CYS A 522 -6.40 -0.85 20.80
N GLU A 523 -6.04 0.39 21.14
CA GLU A 523 -4.85 1.07 20.60
C GLU A 523 -3.55 0.36 20.99
N GLN A 524 -3.45 -0.14 22.23
CA GLN A 524 -2.29 -0.89 22.70
C GLN A 524 -2.21 -2.31 22.15
N LYS A 525 -3.34 -2.91 21.77
CA LYS A 525 -3.39 -4.23 21.11
C LYS A 525 -2.92 -4.14 19.64
N ARG A 526 -3.11 -3.01 18.96
CA ARG A 526 -2.78 -2.83 17.52
C ARG A 526 -1.40 -3.36 17.08
N PRO A 527 -0.31 -3.19 17.84
CA PRO A 527 1.01 -3.69 17.42
C PRO A 527 1.13 -5.23 17.42
N LEU A 528 0.24 -5.92 18.14
CA LEU A 528 0.11 -7.38 18.16
C LEU A 528 -0.74 -7.90 16.99
N ASP A 529 -1.60 -7.06 16.40
CA ASP A 529 -2.40 -7.45 15.24
C ASP A 529 -1.48 -7.81 14.06
N MET A 530 -1.81 -8.88 13.35
CA MET A 530 -1.00 -9.39 12.23
C MET A 530 -0.78 -8.31 11.16
N SER A 531 0.48 -8.12 10.74
CA SER A 531 0.78 -7.31 9.57
C SER A 531 0.23 -8.00 8.33
N ARG A 532 -0.81 -7.41 7.72
CA ARG A 532 -1.47 -7.90 6.50
C ARG A 532 -0.57 -8.03 5.26
N ARG A 533 0.74 -7.76 5.37
CA ARG A 533 1.65 -7.73 4.20
C ARG A 533 2.46 -9.02 3.99
N ASP A 534 2.83 -9.75 5.04
CA ASP A 534 3.97 -10.69 4.91
C ASP A 534 3.73 -12.11 5.48
N GLY A 535 2.55 -12.44 6.02
CA GLY A 535 2.30 -13.77 6.60
C GLY A 535 3.26 -14.16 7.73
N LYS A 536 3.89 -13.17 8.39
CA LYS A 536 4.74 -13.35 9.57
C LYS A 536 3.98 -12.91 10.81
N HIS A 537 4.09 -13.71 11.88
CA HIS A 537 3.65 -13.37 13.23
C HIS A 537 4.11 -11.94 13.58
N SER A 538 3.19 -11.14 14.16
CA SER A 538 3.33 -9.79 14.76
C SER A 538 4.62 -8.99 14.46
N SER A 539 4.51 -7.70 14.14
CA SER A 539 5.66 -6.79 13.90
C SER A 539 6.65 -6.60 15.07
N ILE A 540 6.37 -7.22 16.21
CA ILE A 540 7.06 -7.10 17.50
C ILE A 540 7.84 -8.38 17.80
N GLY A 541 9.13 -8.24 18.14
CA GLY A 541 9.98 -9.34 18.57
C GLY A 541 9.59 -9.89 19.95
N TYR A 542 9.98 -11.14 20.26
CA TYR A 542 9.60 -11.85 21.49
C TYR A 542 9.82 -11.04 22.78
N ASN A 543 10.93 -10.30 22.86
CA ASN A 543 11.29 -9.50 24.04
C ASN A 543 10.31 -8.34 24.33
N ASP A 544 9.62 -7.84 23.30
CA ASP A 544 8.71 -6.69 23.40
C ASP A 544 7.24 -7.15 23.54
N LYS A 545 6.94 -8.42 23.23
CA LYS A 545 5.59 -9.02 23.40
C LYS A 545 5.21 -9.17 24.88
N THR A 546 6.10 -9.73 25.69
CA THR A 546 5.83 -10.01 27.12
C THR A 546 5.48 -8.76 27.95
N PRO A 547 6.22 -7.63 27.87
CA PRO A 547 5.86 -6.42 28.59
C PRO A 547 4.56 -5.77 28.06
N LEU A 548 4.29 -5.88 26.76
CA LEU A 548 3.04 -5.39 26.17
C LEU A 548 1.83 -6.18 26.67
N LEU A 549 1.91 -7.52 26.69
CA LEU A 549 0.86 -8.38 27.24
C LEU A 549 0.60 -8.11 28.73
N LYS A 550 1.65 -7.88 29.52
CA LYS A 550 1.49 -7.47 30.93
C LYS A 550 0.73 -6.14 31.05
N THR A 551 1.08 -5.16 30.24
CA THR A 551 0.40 -3.85 30.22
C THR A 551 -1.06 -3.99 29.81
N LEU A 552 -1.37 -4.82 28.83
CA LEU A 552 -2.74 -5.11 28.41
C LEU A 552 -3.57 -5.76 29.52
N ARG A 553 -3.00 -6.71 30.28
CA ARG A 553 -3.67 -7.31 31.46
C ARG A 553 -3.97 -6.24 32.52
N ASP A 554 -3.01 -5.37 32.83
CA ASP A 554 -3.21 -4.29 33.79
C ASP A 554 -4.30 -3.31 33.34
N GLN A 555 -4.39 -3.03 32.03
CA GLN A 555 -5.46 -2.21 31.47
C GLN A 555 -6.82 -2.90 31.46
N ALA A 556 -6.86 -4.20 31.19
CA ALA A 556 -8.08 -5.01 31.23
C ALA A 556 -8.66 -5.06 32.66
N ALA A 557 -7.80 -5.17 33.68
CA ALA A 557 -8.19 -5.06 35.08
C ALA A 557 -8.79 -3.69 35.40
N LYS A 558 -8.17 -2.59 34.90
CA LYS A 558 -8.71 -1.23 35.05
C LYS A 558 -10.07 -1.07 34.35
N LEU A 559 -10.24 -1.67 33.16
CA LEU A 559 -11.52 -1.66 32.46
C LEU A 559 -12.62 -2.32 33.29
N LYS A 560 -12.32 -3.47 33.92
CA LYS A 560 -13.25 -4.16 34.82
C LYS A 560 -13.69 -3.27 35.98
N THR A 561 -12.75 -2.62 36.68
CA THR A 561 -13.07 -1.69 37.79
C THR A 561 -13.94 -0.51 37.35
N LYS A 562 -13.67 0.05 36.15
CA LYS A 562 -14.50 1.13 35.60
C LYS A 562 -15.90 0.64 35.23
N LEU A 563 -16.02 -0.57 34.68
CA LEU A 563 -17.31 -1.18 34.36
C LEU A 563 -18.13 -1.46 35.62
N GLU A 564 -17.52 -1.99 36.67
CA GLU A 564 -18.17 -2.21 37.97
C GLU A 564 -18.71 -0.90 38.57
N SER A 565 -17.94 0.19 38.44
CA SER A 565 -18.37 1.53 38.87
C SER A 565 -19.59 2.02 38.09
N TYR A 566 -19.60 1.81 36.76
CA TYR A 566 -20.76 2.11 35.90
C TYR A 566 -21.98 1.26 36.29
N GLN A 567 -21.82 -0.06 36.45
CA GLN A 567 -22.89 -0.98 36.81
C GLN A 567 -23.50 -0.65 38.18
N LYS A 568 -22.68 -0.28 39.16
CA LYS A 568 -23.15 0.14 40.49
C LYS A 568 -24.06 1.38 40.40
N LEU A 569 -23.65 2.40 39.65
CA LEU A 569 -24.46 3.61 39.43
C LEU A 569 -25.76 3.28 38.68
N LEU A 570 -25.70 2.35 37.72
CA LEU A 570 -26.86 1.87 36.99
C LEU A 570 -27.86 1.17 37.91
N THR A 571 -27.42 0.24 38.76
CA THR A 571 -28.30 -0.46 39.72
C THR A 571 -28.98 0.51 40.68
N ALA A 572 -28.24 1.50 41.20
CA ALA A 572 -28.80 2.53 42.07
C ALA A 572 -29.90 3.35 41.36
N TYR A 573 -29.67 3.71 40.09
CA TYR A 573 -30.64 4.42 39.28
C TYR A 573 -31.87 3.57 38.92
N SER A 574 -31.68 2.29 38.56
CA SER A 574 -32.79 1.37 38.23
C SER A 574 -33.75 1.17 39.40
N ILE A 575 -33.26 1.21 40.64
CA ILE A 575 -34.09 1.12 41.86
C ILE A 575 -34.90 2.39 42.07
N GLN A 576 -34.33 3.56 41.78
CA GLN A 576 -34.95 4.86 42.04
C GLN A 576 -35.90 5.32 40.93
N SER A 577 -35.64 4.93 39.68
CA SER A 577 -36.42 5.35 38.51
C SER A 577 -36.81 4.15 37.60
N PRO A 578 -37.70 3.24 38.05
CA PRO A 578 -38.03 1.99 37.32
C PRO A 578 -38.89 2.18 36.06
N HIS A 579 -39.54 3.34 35.87
CA HIS A 579 -40.46 3.59 34.74
C HIS A 579 -39.81 4.30 33.54
N GLN A 580 -38.51 4.59 33.58
CA GLN A 580 -37.79 5.31 32.52
C GLN A 580 -36.93 4.37 31.66
N SER A 581 -36.54 4.84 30.46
CA SER A 581 -35.57 4.12 29.63
C SER A 581 -34.23 4.03 30.36
N GLN A 582 -33.85 2.82 30.77
CA GLN A 582 -32.59 2.60 31.46
C GLN A 582 -31.41 2.65 30.49
N PRO A 583 -30.26 3.21 30.91
CA PRO A 583 -29.02 3.08 30.16
C PRO A 583 -28.65 1.60 29.96
N PRO A 584 -27.99 1.24 28.84
CA PRO A 584 -27.70 -0.15 28.53
C PRO A 584 -26.69 -0.75 29.52
N ASN A 585 -26.98 -1.94 30.06
CA ASN A 585 -26.01 -2.72 30.83
C ASN A 585 -25.24 -3.66 29.89
N ILE A 586 -24.00 -4.00 30.24
CA ILE A 586 -23.19 -4.99 29.53
C ILE A 586 -22.32 -5.75 30.53
N MET A 587 -22.16 -7.05 30.32
CA MET A 587 -21.24 -7.86 31.13
C MET A 587 -19.80 -7.69 30.66
N TYR A 588 -18.83 -7.89 31.55
CA TYR A 588 -17.41 -7.73 31.21
C TYR A 588 -16.98 -8.61 30.04
N THR A 589 -17.41 -9.87 30.04
CA THR A 589 -17.11 -10.85 28.98
C THR A 589 -17.73 -10.49 27.64
N GLU A 590 -18.85 -9.78 27.64
CA GLU A 590 -19.51 -9.27 26.42
C GLU A 590 -18.82 -7.98 25.94
N LEU A 591 -18.41 -7.10 26.85
CA LEU A 591 -17.73 -5.84 26.54
C LEU A 591 -16.43 -6.06 25.75
N LEU A 592 -15.71 -7.15 26.03
CA LEU A 592 -14.48 -7.48 25.28
C LEU A 592 -14.76 -7.91 23.83
N LYS A 593 -15.99 -8.31 23.51
CA LYS A 593 -16.40 -8.85 22.21
C LYS A 593 -17.12 -7.84 21.32
N ILE A 594 -17.46 -6.65 21.83
CA ILE A 594 -18.20 -5.66 21.07
C ILE A 594 -17.28 -4.75 20.25
N ASP A 595 -17.71 -4.42 19.03
CA ASP A 595 -17.06 -3.42 18.20
C ASP A 595 -17.45 -1.98 18.60
N PHE A 596 -16.75 -1.00 18.02
CA PHE A 596 -17.03 0.43 18.24
C PHE A 596 -18.43 0.87 17.78
N ASP A 597 -19.05 0.13 16.85
CA ASP A 597 -20.39 0.41 16.32
C ASP A 597 -21.52 -0.28 17.12
N HIS A 598 -21.20 -0.98 18.21
CA HIS A 598 -22.19 -1.67 19.04
C HIS A 598 -23.14 -0.68 19.73
N SER A 599 -24.40 -1.08 19.90
CA SER A 599 -25.47 -0.23 20.47
C SER A 599 -25.19 0.26 21.90
N PHE A 600 -24.37 -0.47 22.65
CA PHE A 600 -23.89 -0.05 23.97
C PHE A 600 -23.24 1.34 23.95
N TRP A 601 -22.48 1.67 22.91
CA TRP A 601 -21.78 2.96 22.80
C TRP A 601 -22.69 4.13 22.39
N ASN A 602 -23.99 3.88 22.17
CA ASN A 602 -24.94 4.93 21.84
C ASN A 602 -25.27 5.80 23.07
N ASP A 603 -25.02 7.11 22.95
CA ASP A 603 -25.26 8.11 24.00
C ASP A 603 -26.57 8.90 23.79
N GLY A 604 -27.42 8.44 22.87
CA GLY A 604 -28.71 9.05 22.55
C GLY A 604 -29.61 9.24 23.78
N LEU A 605 -29.54 8.35 24.77
CA LEU A 605 -30.28 8.50 26.02
C LEU A 605 -29.87 9.75 26.82
N PHE A 606 -28.58 10.09 26.85
CA PHE A 606 -28.04 11.21 27.63
C PHE A 606 -28.24 12.57 26.95
N THR A 607 -28.37 12.56 25.63
CA THR A 607 -28.43 13.77 24.81
C THR A 607 -29.85 14.06 24.32
N ASN A 608 -30.57 13.05 23.86
CA ASN A 608 -31.85 13.15 23.16
C ASN A 608 -32.86 12.08 23.65
N GLY A 609 -32.92 11.82 24.96
CA GLY A 609 -33.67 10.69 25.55
C GLY A 609 -35.20 10.67 25.37
N ARG A 610 -35.78 11.66 24.67
CA ARG A 610 -37.22 11.70 24.31
C ARG A 610 -37.48 11.30 22.86
N GLU A 611 -36.43 11.24 22.04
CA GLU A 611 -36.54 10.99 20.61
C GLU A 611 -36.47 9.49 20.29
N PRO A 612 -37.36 8.94 19.43
CA PRO A 612 -37.37 7.51 19.11
C PRO A 612 -36.06 7.03 18.48
N TRP A 613 -35.44 7.80 17.58
CA TRP A 613 -34.14 7.48 16.98
C TRP A 613 -33.02 7.34 18.03
N ALA A 614 -33.13 8.00 19.18
CA ALA A 614 -32.09 8.00 20.21
C ALA A 614 -32.22 6.84 21.22
N ILE A 615 -33.44 6.33 21.46
CA ILE A 615 -33.70 5.37 22.56
C ILE A 615 -34.50 4.11 22.20
N ASP A 616 -35.14 4.04 21.04
CA ASP A 616 -35.90 2.87 20.58
C ASP A 616 -35.03 1.98 19.68
N ALA A 617 -34.66 0.79 20.17
CA ALA A 617 -33.74 -0.12 19.49
C ALA A 617 -34.27 -0.57 18.11
N ASN A 618 -35.59 -0.78 18.00
CA ASN A 618 -36.23 -1.14 16.74
C ASN A 618 -36.24 0.02 15.74
N THR A 619 -36.43 1.26 16.19
CA THR A 619 -36.26 2.47 15.36
C THR A 619 -34.82 2.55 14.83
N GLN A 620 -33.81 2.39 15.69
CA GLN A 620 -32.39 2.42 15.32
C GLN A 620 -32.00 1.27 14.37
N HIS A 621 -32.52 0.06 14.62
CA HIS A 621 -32.32 -1.07 13.73
C HIS A 621 -32.99 -0.81 12.38
N GLY A 622 -34.24 -0.38 12.36
CA GLY A 622 -34.98 -0.05 11.14
C GLY A 622 -34.31 1.04 10.31
N MET A 623 -33.79 2.09 10.93
CA MET A 623 -33.01 3.15 10.25
C MET A 623 -31.78 2.56 9.55
N ARG A 624 -31.02 1.70 10.24
CA ARG A 624 -29.86 0.99 9.66
C ARG A 624 -30.28 0.08 8.51
N GLN A 625 -31.37 -0.68 8.66
CA GLN A 625 -31.87 -1.56 7.60
C GLN A 625 -32.33 -0.79 6.37
N ILE A 626 -32.97 0.38 6.51
CA ILE A 626 -33.27 1.24 5.36
C ILE A 626 -31.99 1.71 4.68
N ALA A 627 -31.00 2.16 5.45
CA ALA A 627 -29.73 2.60 4.90
C ALA A 627 -29.01 1.45 4.15
N TYR A 628 -29.01 0.24 4.71
CA TYR A 628 -28.44 -0.94 4.05
C TYR A 628 -29.21 -1.33 2.78
N PHE A 629 -30.54 -1.32 2.82
CA PHE A 629 -31.36 -1.60 1.65
C PHE A 629 -31.13 -0.57 0.52
N ASP A 630 -31.17 0.72 0.85
CA ASP A 630 -30.91 1.80 -0.11
C ASP A 630 -29.49 1.70 -0.68
N ARG A 631 -28.49 1.47 0.17
CA ARG A 631 -27.09 1.36 -0.22
C ARG A 631 -26.83 0.12 -1.07
N ALA A 632 -27.45 -1.01 -0.75
CA ALA A 632 -27.33 -2.23 -1.54
C ALA A 632 -27.94 -2.06 -2.94
N ASN A 633 -29.10 -1.42 -3.04
CA ASN A 633 -29.71 -1.12 -4.34
C ASN A 633 -28.90 -0.08 -5.14
N GLU A 634 -28.32 0.92 -4.48
CA GLU A 634 -27.37 1.85 -5.08
C GLU A 634 -26.14 1.10 -5.63
N GLU A 635 -25.57 0.20 -4.83
CA GLU A 635 -24.41 -0.60 -5.18
C GLU A 635 -24.70 -1.53 -6.37
N ILE A 636 -25.85 -2.23 -6.40
CA ILE A 636 -26.28 -3.06 -7.54
C ILE A 636 -26.33 -2.21 -8.83
N ARG A 637 -26.91 -1.00 -8.76
CA ARG A 637 -26.98 -0.09 -9.91
C ARG A 637 -25.59 0.39 -10.34
N ARG A 638 -24.72 0.75 -9.40
CA ARG A 638 -23.34 1.17 -9.69
C ARG A 638 -22.51 0.04 -10.29
N ILE A 639 -22.63 -1.18 -9.77
CA ILE A 639 -22.00 -2.39 -10.34
C ILE A 639 -22.44 -2.60 -11.79
N GLY A 640 -23.71 -2.33 -12.08
CA GLY A 640 -24.19 -2.23 -13.47
C GLY A 640 -23.28 -1.31 -14.27
N TRP A 641 -23.30 0.00 -13.96
CA TRP A 641 -22.48 1.01 -14.67
C TRP A 641 -21.02 0.58 -14.85
N GLU A 642 -20.42 0.07 -13.78
CA GLU A 642 -19.06 -0.44 -13.76
C GLU A 642 -18.82 -1.55 -14.81
N VAL A 643 -19.75 -2.51 -14.96
CA VAL A 643 -19.67 -3.53 -16.01
C VAL A 643 -19.82 -2.92 -17.40
N GLN A 644 -20.81 -2.03 -17.62
CA GLN A 644 -20.98 -1.43 -18.95
C GLN A 644 -19.79 -0.56 -19.35
N ARG A 645 -19.19 0.19 -18.42
CA ARG A 645 -17.94 0.95 -18.65
C ARG A 645 -16.80 0.04 -19.06
N VAL A 646 -16.60 -1.09 -18.36
CA VAL A 646 -15.57 -2.09 -18.68
C VAL A 646 -15.80 -2.69 -20.06
N MET A 647 -17.04 -3.11 -20.36
CA MET A 647 -17.38 -3.68 -21.66
C MET A 647 -17.17 -2.67 -22.79
N ARG A 648 -17.63 -1.41 -22.64
CA ARG A 648 -17.43 -0.35 -23.66
C ARG A 648 -15.95 -0.05 -23.87
N TRP A 649 -15.19 0.15 -22.79
CA TRP A 649 -13.75 0.37 -22.89
C TRP A 649 -13.07 -0.77 -23.65
N ALA A 650 -13.41 -2.02 -23.33
CA ALA A 650 -12.82 -3.18 -23.99
C ALA A 650 -13.22 -3.26 -25.47
N THR A 651 -14.50 -3.07 -25.80
CA THR A 651 -14.96 -3.12 -27.20
C THR A 651 -14.39 -2.00 -28.05
N ASP A 652 -14.30 -0.79 -27.50
CA ASP A 652 -13.79 0.39 -28.20
C ASP A 652 -12.27 0.29 -28.38
N SER A 653 -11.56 -0.16 -27.34
CA SER A 653 -10.11 -0.39 -27.41
C SER A 653 -9.78 -1.49 -28.40
N HIS A 654 -10.57 -2.58 -28.44
CA HIS A 654 -10.40 -3.66 -29.41
C HIS A 654 -10.54 -3.11 -30.81
N LYS A 655 -11.65 -2.43 -31.11
CA LYS A 655 -11.91 -1.86 -32.45
C LYS A 655 -10.78 -0.92 -32.87
N SER A 656 -10.37 -0.01 -31.98
CA SER A 656 -9.32 0.96 -32.26
C SER A 656 -7.97 0.29 -32.56
N LEU A 657 -7.52 -0.62 -31.69
CA LEU A 657 -6.23 -1.30 -31.84
C LEU A 657 -6.21 -2.26 -33.03
N TYR A 658 -7.31 -2.97 -33.28
CA TYR A 658 -7.44 -3.88 -34.42
C TYR A 658 -7.37 -3.11 -35.74
N ASN A 659 -8.07 -1.98 -35.84
CA ASN A 659 -8.02 -1.11 -37.02
C ASN A 659 -6.61 -0.54 -37.23
N TYR A 660 -5.94 -0.13 -36.16
CA TYR A 660 -4.58 0.41 -36.26
C TYR A 660 -3.58 -0.65 -36.71
N LEU A 661 -3.69 -1.88 -36.20
CA LEU A 661 -2.85 -3.01 -36.63
C LEU A 661 -3.05 -3.33 -38.12
N PHE A 662 -4.30 -3.30 -38.59
CA PHE A 662 -4.62 -3.48 -40.00
C PHE A 662 -3.96 -2.39 -40.87
N GLN A 663 -4.01 -1.12 -40.44
CA GLN A 663 -3.33 -0.02 -41.12
C GLN A 663 -1.80 -0.19 -41.16
N LEU A 664 -1.18 -0.64 -40.07
CA LEU A 664 0.26 -0.93 -40.02
C LEU A 664 0.66 -2.02 -41.03
N GLN A 665 -0.15 -3.07 -41.18
CA GLN A 665 0.10 -4.15 -42.13
C GLN A 665 -0.06 -3.68 -43.58
N LEU A 666 -1.01 -2.79 -43.86
CA LEU A 666 -1.12 -2.16 -45.17
C LEU A 666 0.07 -1.23 -45.45
N PHE A 667 0.48 -0.42 -44.48
CA PHE A 667 1.58 0.53 -44.63
C PHE A 667 2.92 -0.13 -44.98
N GLN A 668 3.14 -1.37 -44.52
CA GLN A 668 4.31 -2.19 -44.88
C GLN A 668 4.41 -2.46 -46.39
N ASN A 669 3.29 -2.50 -47.10
CA ASN A 669 3.20 -2.86 -48.52
C ASN A 669 3.11 -1.65 -49.47
N ILE A 670 3.11 -0.41 -48.95
CA ILE A 670 2.99 0.82 -49.74
C ILE A 670 4.37 1.35 -50.15
N GLU A 671 4.54 1.81 -51.41
CA GLU A 671 5.77 2.42 -51.91
C GLU A 671 6.13 3.74 -51.19
N GLU A 672 7.43 4.07 -51.12
CA GLU A 672 7.91 5.30 -50.48
C GLU A 672 7.37 6.55 -51.21
N GLY A 673 6.60 7.40 -50.51
CA GLY A 673 6.03 8.65 -51.07
C GLY A 673 4.50 8.78 -50.96
N SER A 674 3.80 7.77 -50.45
CA SER A 674 2.35 7.84 -50.17
C SER A 674 2.02 8.73 -48.95
N PRO A 675 0.89 9.49 -48.96
CA PRO A 675 0.51 10.42 -47.90
C PRO A 675 0.02 9.76 -46.58
N MET A 676 0.13 8.44 -46.44
CA MET A 676 -0.34 7.74 -45.23
C MET A 676 0.64 7.96 -44.07
N SER A 677 0.33 8.91 -43.20
CA SER A 677 1.07 9.15 -41.95
C SER A 677 0.46 8.34 -40.80
N LEU A 678 1.28 7.57 -40.09
CA LEU A 678 0.89 6.84 -38.88
C LEU A 678 1.64 7.43 -37.67
N PRO A 679 0.97 8.13 -36.75
CA PRO A 679 1.65 8.88 -35.68
C PRO A 679 2.53 8.04 -34.75
N LEU A 680 2.22 6.75 -34.55
CA LEU A 680 3.04 5.83 -33.75
C LEU A 680 4.37 5.50 -34.45
N VAL A 681 4.36 5.36 -35.78
CA VAL A 681 5.55 5.07 -36.61
C VAL A 681 6.47 6.30 -36.68
N GLU A 682 5.89 7.49 -36.62
CA GLU A 682 6.62 8.78 -36.66
C GLU A 682 7.16 9.23 -35.30
N HIS A 683 6.93 8.45 -34.24
CA HIS A 683 7.35 8.82 -32.89
C HIS A 683 8.88 9.05 -32.81
N PRO A 684 9.36 10.15 -32.18
CA PRO A 684 10.79 10.53 -32.18
C PRO A 684 11.74 9.43 -31.68
N THR A 685 11.30 8.63 -30.70
CA THR A 685 12.07 7.50 -30.18
C THR A 685 12.42 6.45 -31.25
N LEU A 686 11.58 6.27 -32.27
CA LEU A 686 11.81 5.27 -33.34
C LEU A 686 12.65 5.82 -34.50
N SER A 687 13.12 7.07 -34.42
CA SER A 687 13.83 7.77 -35.50
C SER A 687 15.11 7.06 -35.97
N SER A 688 15.77 6.30 -35.08
CA SER A 688 16.99 5.56 -35.39
C SER A 688 16.79 4.32 -36.27
N LEU A 689 15.54 3.88 -36.47
CA LEU A 689 15.22 2.67 -37.23
C LEU A 689 14.97 2.97 -38.72
N SER A 690 15.15 1.95 -39.55
CA SER A 690 14.69 1.96 -40.95
C SER A 690 13.16 2.08 -41.02
N ARG A 691 12.61 2.43 -42.20
CA ARG A 691 11.15 2.50 -42.40
C ARG A 691 10.46 1.20 -41.98
N LEU A 692 11.00 0.04 -42.39
CA LEU A 692 10.48 -1.27 -42.00
C LEU A 692 10.64 -1.52 -40.49
N GLY A 693 11.80 -1.16 -39.92
CA GLY A 693 12.06 -1.29 -38.48
C GLY A 693 11.07 -0.50 -37.62
N LYS A 694 10.70 0.72 -38.04
CA LYS A 694 9.67 1.54 -37.35
C LYS A 694 8.31 0.85 -37.36
N VAL A 695 7.93 0.24 -38.50
CA VAL A 695 6.67 -0.51 -38.62
C VAL A 695 6.70 -1.77 -37.74
N SER A 696 7.78 -2.54 -37.76
CA SER A 696 7.98 -3.70 -36.90
C SER A 696 7.88 -3.34 -35.42
N ALA A 697 8.53 -2.25 -35.00
CA ALA A 697 8.45 -1.77 -33.62
C ALA A 697 7.02 -1.36 -33.23
N ALA A 698 6.32 -0.62 -34.10
CA ALA A 698 4.93 -0.23 -33.88
C ALA A 698 3.98 -1.45 -33.80
N GLN A 699 4.18 -2.46 -34.66
CA GLN A 699 3.41 -3.71 -34.63
C GLN A 699 3.58 -4.45 -33.31
N VAL A 700 4.80 -4.55 -32.77
CA VAL A 700 5.05 -5.17 -31.45
C VAL A 700 4.22 -4.51 -30.36
N ILE A 701 4.24 -3.17 -30.30
CA ILE A 701 3.50 -2.40 -29.29
C ILE A 701 1.99 -2.68 -29.38
N ILE A 702 1.42 -2.60 -30.58
CA ILE A 702 -0.02 -2.79 -30.79
C ILE A 702 -0.42 -4.24 -30.54
N ASN A 703 0.35 -5.20 -31.01
CA ASN A 703 0.07 -6.63 -30.82
C ASN A 703 0.13 -7.02 -29.34
N GLU A 704 1.09 -6.51 -28.56
CA GLU A 704 1.15 -6.77 -27.12
C GLU A 704 -0.13 -6.28 -26.42
N LYS A 705 -0.57 -5.07 -26.74
CA LYS A 705 -1.79 -4.46 -26.18
C LYS A 705 -3.05 -5.21 -26.59
N LEU A 706 -3.15 -5.60 -27.86
CA LEU A 706 -4.30 -6.32 -28.39
C LEU A 706 -4.38 -7.75 -27.86
N ALA A 707 -3.24 -8.46 -27.76
CA ALA A 707 -3.16 -9.79 -27.14
C ALA A 707 -3.62 -9.74 -25.67
N ARG A 708 -3.12 -8.76 -24.89
CA ARG A 708 -3.59 -8.54 -23.52
C ARG A 708 -5.10 -8.31 -23.48
N LEU A 709 -5.63 -7.47 -24.37
CA LEU A 709 -7.06 -7.18 -24.41
C LEU A 709 -7.89 -8.42 -24.75
N PHE A 710 -7.43 -9.25 -25.69
CA PHE A 710 -8.10 -10.52 -26.05
C PHE A 710 -8.16 -11.48 -24.86
N THR A 711 -7.03 -11.67 -24.16
CA THR A 711 -6.99 -12.47 -22.93
C THR A 711 -7.99 -11.94 -21.91
N LEU A 712 -8.03 -10.63 -21.68
CA LEU A 712 -9.00 -10.02 -20.77
C LEU A 712 -10.44 -10.28 -21.22
N GLN A 713 -10.79 -10.05 -22.48
CA GLN A 713 -12.15 -10.28 -22.97
C GLN A 713 -12.60 -11.74 -22.81
N VAL A 714 -11.72 -12.70 -23.10
CA VAL A 714 -12.00 -14.14 -22.91
C VAL A 714 -12.21 -14.47 -21.44
N ASP A 715 -11.28 -14.04 -20.58
CA ASP A 715 -11.35 -14.26 -19.13
C ASP A 715 -12.60 -13.62 -18.50
N TRP A 716 -13.02 -12.49 -19.06
CA TRP A 716 -14.11 -11.69 -18.52
C TRP A 716 -15.48 -12.10 -19.05
N ASN A 717 -15.56 -12.82 -20.17
CA ASN A 717 -16.80 -13.11 -20.89
C ASN A 717 -17.90 -13.71 -19.99
N GLY A 718 -17.61 -14.82 -19.29
CA GLY A 718 -18.59 -15.48 -18.43
C GLY A 718 -19.09 -14.58 -17.28
N PRO A 719 -18.21 -14.15 -16.37
CA PRO A 719 -18.67 -13.41 -15.20
C PRO A 719 -19.21 -12.01 -15.53
N LEU A 720 -18.70 -11.32 -16.56
CA LEU A 720 -19.30 -10.02 -16.95
C LEU A 720 -20.70 -10.19 -17.52
N LEU A 721 -20.97 -11.21 -18.33
CA LEU A 721 -22.31 -11.45 -18.85
C LEU A 721 -23.30 -11.84 -17.73
N GLU A 722 -22.86 -12.56 -16.70
CA GLU A 722 -23.68 -12.85 -15.52
C GLU A 722 -24.04 -11.57 -14.76
N VAL A 723 -23.06 -10.71 -14.47
CA VAL A 723 -23.31 -9.43 -13.77
C VAL A 723 -24.19 -8.52 -14.64
N PHE A 724 -23.89 -8.40 -15.94
CA PHE A 724 -24.66 -7.61 -16.89
C PHE A 724 -26.14 -8.02 -16.92
N ALA A 725 -26.43 -9.32 -16.89
CA ALA A 725 -27.80 -9.84 -16.90
C ALA A 725 -28.55 -9.65 -15.57
N ARG A 726 -27.83 -9.53 -14.45
CA ARG A 726 -28.39 -9.41 -13.09
C ARG A 726 -28.42 -7.97 -12.56
N THR A 727 -27.95 -7.01 -13.33
CA THR A 727 -28.02 -5.58 -13.01
C THR A 727 -29.11 -4.87 -13.83
N PRO A 728 -29.61 -3.70 -13.38
CA PRO A 728 -30.63 -2.96 -14.11
C PRO A 728 -30.20 -2.62 -15.55
N PRO A 729 -31.09 -2.80 -16.55
CA PRO A 729 -30.76 -2.56 -17.95
C PRO A 729 -30.58 -1.06 -18.24
N GLN A 730 -29.73 -0.76 -19.22
CA GLN A 730 -29.46 0.57 -19.74
C GLN A 730 -29.74 0.69 -21.24
N ASP A 731 -29.95 1.93 -21.67
CA ASP A 731 -30.12 2.26 -23.08
C ASP A 731 -28.85 1.86 -23.86
N GLY A 732 -29.01 1.10 -24.94
CA GLY A 732 -27.89 0.61 -25.75
C GLY A 732 -27.30 -0.74 -25.33
N ASP A 733 -27.79 -1.37 -24.24
CA ASP A 733 -27.27 -2.66 -23.75
C ASP A 733 -27.34 -3.77 -24.78
N ARG A 734 -28.39 -3.82 -25.61
CA ARG A 734 -28.50 -4.79 -26.70
C ARG A 734 -27.35 -4.65 -27.70
N SER A 735 -27.05 -3.42 -28.13
CA SER A 735 -25.95 -3.15 -29.07
C SER A 735 -24.59 -3.48 -28.47
N LEU A 736 -24.37 -3.11 -27.21
CA LEU A 736 -23.13 -3.42 -26.50
C LEU A 736 -22.94 -4.94 -26.35
N ARG A 737 -24.00 -5.67 -26.01
CA ARG A 737 -23.99 -7.13 -25.93
C ARG A 737 -23.65 -7.75 -27.29
N THR A 738 -24.30 -7.32 -28.38
CA THR A 738 -23.99 -7.82 -29.73
C THR A 738 -22.52 -7.59 -30.09
N LYS A 739 -22.03 -6.35 -29.96
CA LYS A 739 -20.61 -6.01 -30.22
C LYS A 739 -19.64 -6.87 -29.41
N TRP A 740 -19.94 -7.09 -28.14
CA TRP A 740 -19.13 -7.96 -27.28
C TRP A 740 -19.10 -9.41 -27.80
N HIS A 741 -20.26 -9.98 -28.12
CA HIS A 741 -20.35 -11.35 -28.63
C HIS A 741 -19.61 -11.51 -29.97
N ASP A 742 -19.74 -10.55 -30.88
CA ASP A 742 -19.06 -10.57 -32.18
C ASP A 742 -17.54 -10.54 -32.02
N GLN A 743 -17.03 -9.68 -31.12
CA GLN A 743 -15.60 -9.64 -30.81
C GLN A 743 -15.10 -10.91 -30.15
N ILE A 744 -15.86 -11.52 -29.23
CA ILE A 744 -15.51 -12.81 -28.63
C ILE A 744 -15.46 -13.92 -29.68
N LYS A 745 -16.45 -14.00 -30.57
CA LYS A 745 -16.44 -14.95 -31.70
C LYS A 745 -15.22 -14.73 -32.59
N LYS A 746 -14.87 -13.47 -32.86
CA LYS A 746 -13.67 -13.12 -33.64
C LYS A 746 -12.39 -13.58 -32.94
N ILE A 747 -12.26 -13.36 -31.63
CA ILE A 747 -11.13 -13.83 -30.83
C ILE A 747 -11.03 -15.36 -30.89
N GLN A 748 -12.15 -16.07 -30.69
CA GLN A 748 -12.21 -17.53 -30.79
C GLN A 748 -11.78 -18.05 -32.17
N ASN A 749 -12.21 -17.39 -33.25
CA ASN A 749 -11.82 -17.73 -34.62
C ASN A 749 -10.31 -17.50 -34.88
N ILE A 750 -9.76 -16.40 -34.36
CA ILE A 750 -8.32 -16.12 -34.48
C ILE A 750 -7.51 -17.19 -33.72
N HIS A 751 -7.96 -17.62 -32.53
CA HIS A 751 -7.33 -18.70 -31.77
C HIS A 751 -7.44 -20.06 -32.48
N SER A 752 -8.61 -20.41 -33.04
CA SER A 752 -8.80 -21.70 -33.70
C SER A 752 -8.00 -21.84 -35.01
N LYS A 753 -7.83 -20.74 -35.75
CA LYS A 753 -7.01 -20.69 -36.97
C LYS A 753 -5.49 -20.69 -36.70
N SER A 754 -5.03 -20.76 -35.44
CA SER A 754 -3.61 -20.58 -35.05
C SER A 754 -2.98 -19.27 -35.58
N ALA A 755 -3.81 -18.25 -35.84
CA ALA A 755 -3.36 -16.94 -36.32
C ALA A 755 -2.71 -16.08 -35.22
N ILE A 756 -2.84 -16.53 -33.95
CA ILE A 756 -2.01 -16.12 -32.82
C ILE A 756 -0.96 -17.20 -32.65
N VAL A 757 0.28 -16.92 -33.07
CA VAL A 757 1.42 -17.75 -32.67
C VAL A 757 1.57 -17.59 -31.16
N LEU A 758 1.85 -18.67 -30.43
CA LEU A 758 2.06 -18.73 -28.96
C LEU A 758 3.23 -17.87 -28.42
N ASN A 759 3.74 -16.93 -29.22
CA ASN A 759 4.67 -15.90 -28.80
C ASN A 759 3.96 -14.57 -28.58
N PRO A 760 4.46 -13.73 -27.66
CA PRO A 760 3.92 -12.39 -27.50
C PRO A 760 4.12 -11.62 -28.80
N GLY A 761 3.01 -11.34 -29.48
CA GLY A 761 2.90 -10.13 -30.27
C GLY A 761 3.06 -10.23 -31.78
N ILE A 762 2.64 -11.32 -32.45
CA ILE A 762 2.34 -11.25 -33.89
C ILE A 762 0.91 -11.74 -34.12
N ILE A 763 0.00 -10.78 -34.30
CA ILE A 763 -1.38 -11.02 -34.68
C ILE A 763 -1.49 -10.64 -36.16
N THR A 764 -1.64 -11.63 -37.02
CA THR A 764 -1.82 -11.39 -38.46
C THR A 764 -3.31 -11.19 -38.71
N ILE A 765 -3.70 -9.98 -39.12
CA ILE A 765 -5.09 -9.70 -39.48
C ILE A 765 -5.25 -10.05 -40.95
N LEU A 766 -6.09 -11.04 -41.25
CA LEU A 766 -6.37 -11.49 -42.61
C LEU A 766 -7.62 -10.82 -43.22
N GLU A 767 -8.47 -10.23 -42.38
CA GLU A 767 -9.79 -9.71 -42.76
C GLU A 767 -9.87 -8.22 -42.42
N LYS A 768 -10.43 -7.42 -43.34
CA LYS A 768 -10.72 -5.99 -43.10
C LYS A 768 -11.57 -5.86 -41.83
N PRO A 769 -11.42 -4.78 -41.06
CA PRO A 769 -12.38 -4.49 -40.01
C PRO A 769 -13.78 -4.37 -40.61
N ASP A 770 -14.72 -5.18 -40.12
CA ASP A 770 -16.11 -5.06 -40.54
C ASP A 770 -16.67 -3.73 -40.02
N ASP A 771 -17.15 -2.88 -40.93
CA ASP A 771 -18.04 -1.79 -40.58
C ASP A 771 -19.42 -2.41 -40.33
N ASP A 772 -19.80 -2.53 -39.05
CA ASP A 772 -21.13 -2.89 -38.52
C ASP A 772 -22.02 -3.69 -39.50
N ILE A 773 -21.63 -4.93 -39.83
CA ILE A 773 -22.52 -5.85 -40.54
C ILE A 773 -23.52 -6.39 -39.53
N GLN A 774 -24.78 -5.98 -39.67
CA GLN A 774 -25.91 -6.74 -39.17
C GLN A 774 -25.88 -8.11 -39.84
N MET A 775 -25.22 -9.09 -39.24
CA MET A 775 -25.47 -10.47 -39.62
C MET A 775 -26.90 -10.81 -39.24
N GLU A 776 -27.72 -11.12 -40.24
CA GLU A 776 -29.05 -11.69 -40.04
C GLU A 776 -28.95 -12.92 -39.14
N ASN A 777 -29.41 -12.78 -37.89
CA ASN A 777 -29.55 -13.89 -36.96
C ASN A 777 -30.71 -14.76 -37.40
N GLN A 778 -30.47 -15.73 -38.28
CA GLN A 778 -31.31 -16.93 -38.38
C GLN A 778 -30.73 -18.01 -37.46
N GLU A 779 -30.72 -17.78 -36.15
CA GLU A 779 -30.52 -18.83 -35.12
C GLU A 779 -30.71 -18.25 -33.69
N ALA A 780 -31.68 -17.35 -33.51
CA ALA A 780 -31.99 -16.74 -32.21
C ALA A 780 -33.29 -17.27 -31.57
N ASP A 781 -33.85 -18.38 -32.07
CA ASP A 781 -35.17 -18.88 -31.64
C ASP A 781 -35.16 -20.19 -30.85
N GLU A 782 -33.99 -20.67 -30.42
CA GLU A 782 -33.92 -21.85 -29.56
C GLU A 782 -33.05 -21.59 -28.33
N ILE A 783 -33.57 -20.80 -27.39
CA ILE A 783 -33.50 -20.93 -25.91
C ILE A 783 -34.45 -19.84 -25.36
N THR A 784 -35.74 -19.97 -25.67
CA THR A 784 -36.81 -19.27 -24.95
C THR A 784 -37.83 -20.31 -24.53
N ARG A 785 -37.48 -21.10 -23.50
CA ARG A 785 -38.46 -21.81 -22.68
C ARG A 785 -38.10 -21.60 -21.22
N VAL A 786 -38.57 -20.47 -20.70
CA VAL A 786 -38.83 -20.30 -19.28
C VAL A 786 -40.33 -20.50 -19.13
N ASP A 787 -40.72 -21.69 -18.71
CA ASP A 787 -42.05 -21.93 -18.18
C ASP A 787 -42.08 -21.37 -16.73
N GLU A 788 -42.95 -20.40 -16.48
CA GLU A 788 -43.44 -20.05 -15.14
C GLU A 788 -44.48 -21.10 -14.65
N PRO A 789 -44.98 -21.05 -13.40
CA PRO A 789 -44.28 -21.15 -12.13
C PRO A 789 -44.94 -22.24 -11.25
N TYR A 790 -44.18 -23.16 -10.67
CA TYR A 790 -44.74 -24.05 -9.63
C TYR A 790 -43.75 -24.29 -8.50
N GLY A 791 -44.19 -23.93 -7.29
CA GLY A 791 -44.01 -24.77 -6.11
C GLY A 791 -42.84 -24.40 -5.20
N ASN A 792 -43.19 -23.90 -4.01
CA ASN A 792 -42.40 -24.05 -2.79
C ASN A 792 -41.72 -25.43 -2.74
N SER A 793 -40.40 -25.45 -2.83
CA SER A 793 -39.59 -26.52 -2.27
C SER A 793 -38.27 -25.96 -1.79
N ALA A 794 -38.04 -26.15 -0.49
CA ALA A 794 -36.77 -25.91 0.15
C ALA A 794 -35.68 -26.66 -0.64
N VAL A 795 -34.74 -25.92 -1.23
CA VAL A 795 -33.56 -26.49 -1.85
C VAL A 795 -32.48 -26.56 -0.78
N TYR A 796 -32.12 -27.79 -0.43
CA TYR A 796 -30.99 -28.11 0.42
C TYR A 796 -29.70 -27.58 -0.19
N ILE A 797 -28.93 -26.90 0.65
CA ILE A 797 -27.57 -26.43 0.40
C ILE A 797 -26.69 -27.68 0.29
N TYR A 798 -26.08 -27.91 -0.88
CA TYR A 798 -24.87 -28.73 -0.97
C TYR A 798 -23.69 -27.77 -0.93
N GLU A 799 -22.95 -27.82 0.18
CA GLU A 799 -21.62 -27.26 0.29
C GLU A 799 -20.67 -28.12 -0.55
N ASP A 800 -20.29 -27.65 -1.73
CA ASP A 800 -19.09 -28.16 -2.40
C ASP A 800 -17.88 -27.64 -1.59
N SER A 801 -17.46 -28.52 -0.70
CA SER A 801 -16.26 -28.47 0.10
C SER A 801 -15.13 -29.12 -0.70
N ASP A 802 -14.49 -28.34 -1.55
CA ASP A 802 -13.19 -28.67 -2.14
C ASP A 802 -12.32 -27.41 -2.11
N ASP A 803 -12.04 -26.95 -0.89
CA ASP A 803 -10.83 -26.23 -0.54
C ASP A 803 -10.45 -26.81 0.83
N GLU A 804 -9.64 -27.86 0.86
CA GLU A 804 -8.96 -28.28 2.09
C GLU A 804 -8.08 -27.11 2.54
N PRO A 805 -8.34 -26.47 3.69
CA PRO A 805 -7.34 -25.62 4.30
C PRO A 805 -6.20 -26.55 4.76
N ALA A 806 -4.97 -26.20 4.38
CA ALA A 806 -3.80 -26.77 5.04
C ALA A 806 -4.00 -26.58 6.55
N SER A 807 -3.82 -27.66 7.31
CA SER A 807 -3.97 -27.70 8.75
C SER A 807 -3.03 -26.68 9.42
N ASP A 808 -3.57 -25.51 9.72
CA ASP A 808 -2.95 -24.51 10.57
C ASP A 808 -3.20 -24.88 12.04
N GLU A 809 -2.63 -26.01 12.50
CA GLU A 809 -2.70 -26.39 13.93
C GLU A 809 -1.88 -25.45 14.84
N ASP A 810 -1.14 -24.49 14.27
CA ASP A 810 -0.35 -23.49 15.00
C ASP A 810 -1.03 -22.11 15.11
N ASN A 811 -2.20 -21.88 14.48
CA ASN A 811 -2.90 -20.59 14.50
C ASN A 811 -3.85 -20.41 15.70
N ASP A 812 -4.37 -21.49 16.27
CA ASP A 812 -5.34 -21.41 17.38
C ASP A 812 -4.68 -21.09 18.73
N ILE A 813 -3.39 -21.40 18.89
CA ILE A 813 -2.67 -21.29 20.18
C ILE A 813 -2.37 -19.83 20.56
N GLU A 814 -2.10 -18.94 19.59
CA GLU A 814 -1.75 -17.52 19.89
C GLU A 814 -2.99 -16.63 20.12
N GLU A 815 -4.14 -16.94 19.51
CA GLU A 815 -5.40 -16.21 19.75
C GLU A 815 -6.03 -16.63 21.08
N GLU A 816 -5.95 -17.92 21.43
CA GLU A 816 -6.28 -18.43 22.77
C GLU A 816 -5.43 -17.79 23.87
N ASP A 817 -4.11 -17.65 23.71
CA ASP A 817 -3.24 -17.05 24.73
C ASP A 817 -3.57 -15.56 25.04
N VAL A 818 -4.04 -14.81 24.03
CA VAL A 818 -4.43 -13.40 24.18
C VAL A 818 -5.81 -13.28 24.81
N ASP A 819 -6.76 -14.12 24.40
CA ASP A 819 -8.10 -14.15 24.98
C ASP A 819 -8.10 -14.76 26.39
N GLU A 820 -7.26 -15.75 26.68
CA GLU A 820 -7.05 -16.34 27.99
C GLU A 820 -6.33 -15.35 28.94
N ALA A 821 -5.38 -14.57 28.42
CA ALA A 821 -4.76 -13.47 29.17
C ALA A 821 -5.75 -12.35 29.55
N LEU A 822 -6.75 -12.07 28.72
CA LEU A 822 -7.80 -11.07 28.99
C LEU A 822 -8.97 -11.64 29.81
N ASN A 823 -9.21 -12.96 29.76
CA ASN A 823 -10.30 -13.65 30.45
C ASN A 823 -9.92 -14.23 31.84
N GLY A 824 -8.64 -14.21 32.22
CA GLY A 824 -8.07 -14.89 33.40
C GLY A 824 -8.54 -14.49 34.81
N PHE A 825 -9.74 -13.91 34.98
CA PHE A 825 -10.29 -13.53 36.30
C PHE A 825 -11.70 -14.07 36.60
N SER A 826 -12.14 -15.16 35.94
CA SER A 826 -13.40 -15.85 36.29
C SER A 826 -13.26 -17.05 37.23
N CYS A 827 -12.04 -17.50 37.58
CA CYS A 827 -11.82 -18.74 38.34
C CYS A 827 -11.28 -18.61 39.77
N LEU A 828 -11.28 -17.43 40.40
CA LEU A 828 -10.88 -17.27 41.81
C LEU A 828 -11.94 -16.50 42.62
N SER A 829 -13.10 -17.14 42.85
CA SER A 829 -14.03 -16.75 43.92
C SER A 829 -14.71 -17.96 44.55
N ALA A 830 -13.94 -19.02 44.80
CA ALA A 830 -14.33 -20.14 45.65
C ALA A 830 -13.13 -20.59 46.49
N ALA A 831 -12.82 -19.79 47.51
CA ALA A 831 -12.17 -20.21 48.74
C ALA A 831 -12.59 -19.25 49.87
#